data_AF-A0A1M4ZRW0-F1
#
_entry.id   AF-A0A1M4ZRW0-F1
#
_cell.length_a   1.000
_cell.length_b   1.000
_cell.length_c   1.000
_cell.angle_alpha   90.00
_cell.angle_beta   90.00
_cell.angle_gamma   90.00
#
_symmetry.space_group_name_H-M   'P 1'
#
loop_
_entity.id
_entity.type
_entity.pdbx_description
1 polymer ?
#
loop_
_entity_poly.entity_id
_entity_poly.type
_entity_poly.pdbx_seq_one_letter_code
_entity_poly.pdbx_strand_id
1 'polypeptide(L)'
;MGKKIVSALVAGCLATGLVFNQPVFAEIVKTSVIPKPPTEIDGDLSKAKFPLDKAIEKAKEVFAIGSDYEGFKSGFNSYDGRAEWHLNWNRETEPRGNISVRIDAITGEIIGMDRWQDMPPGQRYSGLPKYSYEEAGKLAREWAQKIMPNYFSQTRLVPNQEQQFFGYGDRGPAEYYYNFARVVNGVTFPEHNIYVRVNGDTGELMGINLNWDNKLNFPSAAGKISAAQAEKVFGENVELVYFRPPGPKATPVKLVYRVKMGAGLLIDALTGKVIDDHEYYYYERGGMGGDMAMEKPVKQDLTPAEQAEVDKLKNLLSAEKALEQVKKVIHIPSDLKQSESRLSYDYQYPEQKQWNFYWSSEKESSYQSISASVDAVTGELVSFNKWQKGYEESAGKQPRFTKEQAQKAAEDFIKKQQSRRFAEIKPDHSWGDNYSAKGIPGIYRFSYVRLVNNIPFGNNGFDVEVNAYTGEVTGYRMAWWNLNFPKPAALLDKEKAVSAFLADGGLALDYIRIYREKNDSRVSLVYRLKDRPSYMIDAQTGKYLNWNGEPIPPRKTDTFTDIAGHPAENDIKQLARANIVKSVDGKFYPDRNITKLEVLEMLVASRGWYMEPPYRMLQDGKEQAEQRKRLINAALSLGIIAADETKDLDKELTRLEMARLMINTLDYDGAARIAGIYTLKTKDANLIPQDMKGYAALSLGLGLQSDNKGFYAPHEKVTRGFAAMSVVRMLKVQK
;
A
#
# COMPACT_ATOMS: atom_id res chain seq x y z
N MET A 1 -88.38 -4.97 -7.56
CA MET A 1 -87.44 -4.28 -8.47
C MET A 1 -86.04 -4.62 -8.00
N GLY A 2 -85.15 -5.36 -8.66
CA GLY A 2 -85.13 -6.08 -9.93
C GLY A 2 -83.74 -6.73 -10.00
N LYS A 3 -83.70 -8.08 -9.94
CA LYS A 3 -82.61 -9.03 -10.33
C LYS A 3 -81.28 -8.94 -9.53
N LYS A 4 -80.95 -9.84 -8.60
CA LYS A 4 -80.50 -11.26 -8.72
C LYS A 4 -79.53 -11.51 -9.90
N ILE A 5 -78.29 -11.95 -9.61
CA ILE A 5 -77.79 -13.32 -9.87
C ILE A 5 -76.36 -13.53 -9.32
N VAL A 6 -76.19 -14.69 -8.70
CA VAL A 6 -75.00 -15.37 -8.15
C VAL A 6 -74.25 -16.14 -9.24
N SER A 7 -72.92 -16.26 -9.16
CA SER A 7 -72.03 -17.42 -9.52
C SER A 7 -70.57 -16.94 -9.53
N ALA A 8 -69.67 -17.29 -8.61
CA ALA A 8 -68.99 -18.58 -8.34
C ALA A 8 -67.62 -18.70 -9.06
N LEU A 9 -66.55 -18.81 -8.23
CA LEU A 9 -65.21 -19.44 -8.34
C LEU A 9 -64.52 -19.53 -9.73
N VAL A 10 -63.20 -19.30 -9.87
CA VAL A 10 -62.08 -20.12 -9.36
C VAL A 10 -60.77 -19.30 -9.34
N ALA A 11 -59.89 -19.65 -8.40
CA ALA A 11 -58.55 -19.13 -8.20
C ALA A 11 -57.63 -19.17 -9.43
N GLY A 12 -56.86 -18.10 -9.61
CA GLY A 12 -55.74 -18.02 -10.56
C GLY A 12 -54.74 -16.97 -10.08
N CYS A 13 -53.78 -17.38 -9.26
CA CYS A 13 -52.63 -16.57 -8.87
C CYS A 13 -51.81 -16.18 -10.10
N LEU A 14 -51.66 -14.88 -10.37
CA LEU A 14 -50.55 -14.31 -11.14
C LEU A 14 -50.27 -12.91 -10.58
N ALA A 15 -49.65 -12.91 -9.39
CA ALA A 15 -48.92 -11.75 -8.91
C ALA A 15 -47.57 -11.72 -9.64
N THR A 16 -47.47 -10.93 -10.70
CA THR A 16 -46.18 -10.51 -11.27
C THR A 16 -45.55 -9.50 -10.31
N GLY A 17 -44.96 -10.03 -9.23
CA GLY A 17 -44.04 -9.29 -8.38
C GLY A 17 -42.80 -8.93 -9.18
N LEU A 18 -42.76 -7.70 -9.69
CA LEU A 18 -41.52 -7.01 -10.00
C LEU A 18 -40.78 -6.81 -8.67
N VAL A 19 -39.90 -7.77 -8.36
CA VAL A 19 -38.88 -7.61 -7.32
C VAL A 19 -37.95 -6.52 -7.83
N PHE A 20 -38.15 -5.29 -7.34
CA PHE A 20 -37.08 -4.31 -7.32
C PHE A 20 -35.95 -4.94 -6.50
N ASN A 21 -34.91 -5.43 -7.18
CA ASN A 21 -33.61 -5.62 -6.55
C ASN A 21 -33.19 -4.25 -6.05
N GLN A 22 -33.42 -4.00 -4.76
CA GLN A 22 -32.72 -2.93 -4.08
C GLN A 22 -31.23 -3.21 -4.27
N PRO A 23 -30.42 -2.19 -4.64
CA PRO A 23 -28.98 -2.35 -4.54
C PRO A 23 -28.71 -2.64 -3.06
N VAL A 24 -28.29 -3.87 -2.78
CA VAL A 24 -27.62 -4.21 -1.53
C VAL A 24 -26.34 -3.36 -1.57
N PHE A 25 -26.43 -2.15 -1.02
CA PHE A 25 -25.25 -1.44 -0.60
C PHE A 25 -24.57 -2.39 0.36
N ALA A 26 -23.45 -2.97 -0.09
CA ALA A 26 -22.53 -3.61 0.82
C ALA A 26 -22.32 -2.59 1.95
N GLU A 27 -22.75 -2.95 3.16
CA GLU A 27 -22.35 -2.28 4.37
C GLU A 27 -20.83 -2.21 4.27
N ILE A 28 -20.33 -1.01 3.98
CA ILE A 28 -18.94 -0.71 4.24
C ILE A 28 -18.88 -0.89 5.74
N VAL A 29 -18.37 -2.03 6.18
CA VAL A 29 -17.83 -2.20 7.52
C VAL A 29 -16.72 -1.15 7.59
N LYS A 30 -17.11 0.09 7.90
CA LYS A 30 -16.24 1.04 8.54
C LYS A 30 -15.80 0.26 9.75
N THR A 31 -14.57 -0.22 9.73
CA THR A 31 -13.81 -0.48 10.96
C THR A 31 -13.72 0.86 11.67
N SER A 32 -14.84 1.23 12.30
CA SER A 32 -14.89 2.14 13.40
C SER A 32 -14.04 1.46 14.46
N VAL A 33 -12.78 1.85 14.53
CA VAL A 33 -12.00 1.68 15.75
C VAL A 33 -12.70 2.59 16.77
N ILE A 34 -13.80 2.10 17.34
CA ILE A 34 -14.33 2.65 18.58
C ILE A 34 -13.16 2.49 19.55
N PRO A 35 -12.63 3.57 20.17
CA PRO A 35 -11.66 3.40 21.22
C PRO A 35 -12.28 2.47 22.25
N LYS A 36 -11.65 1.31 22.47
CA LYS A 36 -12.01 0.37 23.51
C LYS A 36 -12.17 1.21 24.79
N PRO A 37 -13.32 1.18 25.49
CA PRO A 37 -13.40 1.86 26.78
C PRO A 37 -12.26 1.33 27.64
N PRO A 38 -11.52 2.19 28.39
CA PRO A 38 -10.44 1.70 29.22
C PRO A 38 -11.00 0.64 30.17
N THR A 39 -10.50 -0.59 30.00
CA THR A 39 -10.69 -1.73 30.90
C THR A 39 -10.09 -1.40 32.28
N GLU A 40 -10.40 -2.26 33.27
CA GLU A 40 -9.92 -2.24 34.65
C GLU A 40 -8.46 -1.79 34.85
N ILE A 41 -8.14 -1.31 36.06
CA ILE A 41 -6.78 -0.98 36.49
C ILE A 41 -5.89 -2.21 36.27
N ASP A 42 -5.04 -2.17 35.25
CA ASP A 42 -4.09 -3.22 34.90
C ASP A 42 -2.68 -2.66 35.12
N GLY A 43 -2.22 -2.70 36.37
CA GLY A 43 -0.92 -2.15 36.71
C GLY A 43 -0.66 -1.96 38.21
N ASP A 44 0.62 -1.80 38.54
CA ASP A 44 1.10 -1.56 39.89
C ASP A 44 1.02 -0.06 40.22
N LEU A 45 -0.07 0.34 40.86
CA LEU A 45 -0.34 1.73 41.28
C LEU A 45 0.76 2.31 42.18
N SER A 46 1.56 1.48 42.86
CA SER A 46 2.67 1.97 43.70
C SER A 46 3.75 2.72 42.91
N LYS A 47 3.77 2.54 41.58
CA LYS A 47 4.69 3.24 40.67
C LYS A 47 4.26 4.68 40.35
N ALA A 48 3.02 5.06 40.65
CA ALA A 48 2.54 6.42 40.42
C ALA A 48 3.14 7.40 41.44
N LYS A 49 3.93 8.36 40.97
CA LYS A 49 4.47 9.49 41.77
C LYS A 49 3.70 10.79 41.53
N PHE A 50 3.03 10.91 40.39
CA PHE A 50 2.18 12.03 40.04
C PHE A 50 0.71 11.66 40.34
N PRO A 51 0.05 12.34 41.29
CA PRO A 51 -1.31 12.00 41.71
C PRO A 51 -2.38 12.13 40.61
N LEU A 52 -3.42 11.29 40.67
CA LEU A 52 -4.53 11.28 39.69
C LEU A 52 -5.33 12.59 39.66
N ASP A 53 -5.60 13.21 40.82
CA ASP A 53 -6.27 14.51 40.91
C ASP A 53 -5.47 15.61 40.19
N LYS A 54 -4.15 15.61 40.36
CA LYS A 54 -3.23 16.52 39.64
C LYS A 54 -3.14 16.21 38.15
N ALA A 55 -3.25 14.94 37.76
CA ALA A 55 -3.38 14.53 36.36
C ALA A 55 -4.66 15.07 35.71
N ILE A 56 -5.79 14.99 36.42
CA ILE A 56 -7.08 15.53 35.98
C ILE A 56 -7.04 17.06 35.86
N GLU A 57 -6.54 17.76 36.89
CA GLU A 57 -6.40 19.23 36.88
C GLU A 57 -5.58 19.70 35.68
N LYS A 58 -4.40 19.08 35.48
CA LYS A 58 -3.49 19.42 34.37
C LYS A 58 -4.13 19.18 33.00
N ALA A 59 -4.81 18.05 32.80
CA ALA A 59 -5.49 17.74 31.55
C ALA A 59 -6.60 18.77 31.24
N LYS A 60 -7.42 19.10 32.24
CA LYS A 60 -8.49 20.09 32.11
C LYS A 60 -7.95 21.47 31.75
N GLU A 61 -6.88 21.92 32.41
CA GLU A 61 -6.25 23.21 32.15
C GLU A 61 -5.65 23.28 30.72
N VAL A 62 -4.87 22.27 30.32
CA VAL A 62 -4.15 22.29 29.04
C VAL A 62 -5.10 22.21 27.84
N PHE A 63 -6.16 21.40 27.93
CA PHE A 63 -7.07 21.11 26.83
C PHE A 63 -8.44 21.79 26.94
N ALA A 64 -8.61 22.66 27.94
CA ALA A 64 -9.85 23.40 28.21
C ALA A 64 -11.08 22.48 28.30
N ILE A 65 -10.98 21.40 29.07
CA ILE A 65 -12.07 20.41 29.23
C ILE A 65 -13.09 20.95 30.24
N GLY A 66 -14.29 21.28 29.77
CA GLY A 66 -15.36 21.87 30.55
C GLY A 66 -16.28 20.87 31.26
N SER A 67 -17.33 21.41 31.88
CA SER A 67 -18.41 20.63 32.51
C SER A 67 -19.43 20.08 31.50
N ASP A 68 -19.25 20.37 30.22
CA ASP A 68 -20.07 19.87 29.11
C ASP A 68 -19.78 18.39 28.80
N TYR A 69 -18.69 17.82 29.32
CA TYR A 69 -18.47 16.37 29.31
C TYR A 69 -19.12 15.75 30.55
N GLU A 70 -20.25 15.06 30.37
CA GLU A 70 -21.04 14.54 31.49
C GLU A 70 -20.46 13.25 32.09
N GLY A 71 -19.68 12.49 31.30
CA GLY A 71 -19.05 11.26 31.74
C GLY A 71 -17.53 11.38 31.87
N PHE A 72 -16.98 10.69 32.88
CA PHE A 72 -15.54 10.60 33.13
C PHE A 72 -15.17 9.20 33.60
N LYS A 73 -14.07 8.66 33.06
CA LYS A 73 -13.44 7.42 33.51
C LYS A 73 -11.92 7.60 33.53
N SER A 74 -11.27 6.97 34.51
CA SER A 74 -9.83 6.89 34.60
C SER A 74 -9.35 5.44 34.62
N GLY A 75 -8.20 5.19 34.02
CA GLY A 75 -7.46 3.94 34.10
C GLY A 75 -5.99 4.20 34.42
N PHE A 76 -5.27 3.13 34.74
CA PHE A 76 -3.84 3.15 35.02
C PHE A 76 -3.19 1.95 34.36
N ASN A 77 -2.02 2.15 33.77
CA ASN A 77 -1.24 1.10 33.13
C ASN A 77 0.21 1.17 33.59
N SER A 78 0.82 0.02 33.89
CA SER A 78 2.26 -0.06 34.16
C SER A 78 2.91 -1.26 33.49
N TYR A 79 3.89 -1.02 32.62
CA TYR A 79 4.59 -2.04 31.84
C TYR A 79 5.98 -1.52 31.47
N ASP A 80 6.96 -2.40 31.32
CA ASP A 80 8.32 -2.06 30.86
C ASP A 80 8.95 -0.83 31.55
N GLY A 81 8.69 -0.64 32.84
CA GLY A 81 9.20 0.50 33.61
C GLY A 81 8.50 1.84 33.35
N ARG A 82 7.40 1.84 32.59
CA ARG A 82 6.47 2.97 32.43
C ARG A 82 5.32 2.83 33.42
N ALA A 83 4.76 3.97 33.82
CA ALA A 83 3.50 4.06 34.53
C ALA A 83 2.74 5.25 33.96
N GLU A 84 1.48 5.08 33.60
CA GLU A 84 0.69 6.13 32.95
C GLU A 84 -0.77 6.13 33.41
N TRP A 85 -1.31 7.34 33.59
CA TRP A 85 -2.73 7.59 33.76
C TRP A 85 -3.41 7.68 32.40
N HIS A 86 -4.55 7.03 32.26
CA HIS A 86 -5.44 7.14 31.11
C HIS A 86 -6.73 7.83 31.56
N LEU A 87 -6.99 9.03 31.08
CA LEU A 87 -8.12 9.85 31.49
C LEU A 87 -9.06 10.01 30.29
N ASN A 88 -10.35 9.73 30.47
CA ASN A 88 -11.32 9.76 29.39
C ASN A 88 -12.57 10.53 29.81
N TRP A 89 -12.90 11.57 29.07
CA TRP A 89 -14.14 12.34 29.21
C TRP A 89 -15.03 12.12 27.99
N ASN A 90 -16.31 11.83 28.23
CA ASN A 90 -17.31 11.64 27.20
C ASN A 90 -18.44 12.67 27.33
N ARG A 91 -18.89 13.16 26.18
CA ARG A 91 -20.09 13.98 26.03
C ARG A 91 -21.10 13.20 25.20
N GLU A 92 -22.24 12.86 25.82
CA GLU A 92 -23.31 12.10 25.16
C GLU A 92 -24.38 13.00 24.55
N THR A 93 -24.38 14.29 24.91
CA THR A 93 -25.24 15.30 24.32
C THR A 93 -24.71 15.78 22.98
N GLU A 94 -25.62 16.04 22.03
CA GLU A 94 -25.26 16.54 20.69
C GLU A 94 -24.68 17.97 20.76
N PRO A 95 -23.54 18.26 20.10
CA PRO A 95 -22.69 17.33 19.36
C PRO A 95 -21.91 16.40 20.29
N ARG A 96 -22.06 15.08 20.12
CA ARG A 96 -21.35 14.11 20.97
C ARG A 96 -19.84 14.24 20.82
N GLY A 97 -19.09 13.80 21.82
CA GLY A 97 -17.65 13.91 21.76
C GLY A 97 -16.91 13.12 22.82
N ASN A 98 -15.61 13.00 22.62
CA ASN A 98 -14.70 12.35 23.53
C ASN A 98 -13.36 13.07 23.56
N ILE A 99 -12.75 13.14 24.73
CA ILE A 99 -11.33 13.46 24.86
C ILE A 99 -10.67 12.45 25.79
N SER A 100 -9.59 11.85 25.32
CA SER A 100 -8.75 10.93 26.04
C SER A 100 -7.35 11.54 26.22
N VAL A 101 -6.81 11.51 27.43
CA VAL A 101 -5.50 12.06 27.76
C VAL A 101 -4.67 11.01 28.48
N ARG A 102 -3.42 10.82 28.03
CA ARG A 102 -2.44 9.98 28.70
C ARG A 102 -1.34 10.83 29.34
N ILE A 103 -1.07 10.56 30.60
CA ILE A 103 -0.08 11.29 31.40
C ILE A 103 0.88 10.29 32.03
N ASP A 104 2.18 10.52 31.91
CA ASP A 104 3.19 9.75 32.62
C ASP A 104 2.96 9.93 34.13
N ALA A 105 2.67 8.83 34.81
CA ALA A 105 2.31 8.83 36.23
C ALA A 105 3.53 8.99 37.14
N ILE A 106 4.75 9.06 36.61
CA ILE A 106 5.99 9.30 37.35
C ILE A 106 6.39 10.78 37.25
N THR A 107 6.35 11.36 36.04
CA THR A 107 6.81 12.73 35.77
C THR A 107 5.67 13.75 35.72
N GLY A 108 4.44 13.30 35.48
CA GLY A 108 3.29 14.16 35.21
C GLY A 108 3.29 14.76 33.81
N GLU A 109 4.18 14.35 32.90
CA GLU A 109 4.21 14.83 31.51
C GLU A 109 3.02 14.27 30.71
N ILE A 110 2.41 15.11 29.88
CA ILE A 110 1.38 14.64 28.94
C ILE A 110 2.10 13.93 27.80
N ILE A 111 1.81 12.65 27.62
CA ILE A 111 2.43 11.78 26.61
C ILE A 111 1.47 11.45 25.46
N GLY A 112 0.18 11.73 25.64
CA GLY A 112 -0.79 11.64 24.56
C GLY A 112 -2.10 12.36 24.85
N MET A 113 -2.77 12.80 23.80
CA MET A 113 -4.16 13.22 23.81
C MET A 113 -4.81 12.81 22.48
N ASP A 114 -6.06 12.37 22.54
CA ASP A 114 -6.91 12.08 21.40
C ASP A 114 -8.27 12.72 21.63
N ARG A 115 -8.80 13.41 20.62
CA ARG A 115 -10.11 14.07 20.66
C ARG A 115 -10.89 13.65 19.43
N TRP A 116 -12.16 13.35 19.66
CA TRP A 116 -13.16 13.18 18.62
C TRP A 116 -14.42 13.95 18.99
N GLN A 117 -15.09 14.52 18.00
CA GLN A 117 -16.34 15.25 18.20
C GLN A 117 -17.20 15.11 16.95
N ASP A 118 -18.49 14.83 17.15
CA ASP A 118 -19.51 14.89 16.11
C ASP A 118 -19.61 16.32 15.56
N MET A 119 -19.91 16.41 14.26
CA MET A 119 -20.20 17.71 13.67
C MET A 119 -21.49 18.27 14.29
N PRO A 120 -21.51 19.55 14.73
CA PRO A 120 -22.72 20.18 15.25
C PRO A 120 -23.90 20.04 14.28
N PRO A 121 -25.11 19.71 14.75
CA PRO A 121 -26.28 19.60 13.89
C PRO A 121 -26.48 20.84 13.00
N GLY A 122 -26.66 20.62 11.70
CA GLY A 122 -26.84 21.69 10.72
C GLY A 122 -25.55 22.31 10.18
N GLN A 123 -24.37 21.99 10.74
CA GLN A 123 -23.10 22.32 10.11
C GLN A 123 -22.75 21.30 9.02
N ARG A 124 -22.09 21.77 7.98
CA ARG A 124 -21.49 20.96 6.92
C ARG A 124 -20.15 21.56 6.54
N TYR A 125 -19.16 20.72 6.30
CA TYR A 125 -17.93 21.15 5.64
C TYR A 125 -18.05 20.89 4.15
N SER A 126 -17.66 21.86 3.35
CA SER A 126 -17.61 21.75 1.91
C SER A 126 -16.41 22.53 1.36
N GLY A 127 -15.90 22.10 0.21
CA GLY A 127 -14.77 22.78 -0.43
C GLY A 127 -13.48 22.72 0.38
N LEU A 128 -12.64 23.74 0.22
CA LEU A 128 -11.31 23.79 0.84
C LEU A 128 -11.38 24.06 2.35
N PRO A 129 -10.53 23.43 3.17
CA PRO A 129 -10.48 23.70 4.61
C PRO A 129 -10.06 25.14 4.90
N LYS A 130 -10.51 25.66 6.06
CA LYS A 130 -10.22 27.04 6.50
C LYS A 130 -8.71 27.29 6.66
N TYR A 131 -7.99 26.32 7.20
CA TYR A 131 -6.55 26.34 7.35
C TYR A 131 -5.93 25.45 6.28
N SER A 132 -4.88 25.93 5.63
CA SER A 132 -4.01 25.09 4.80
C SER A 132 -3.17 24.12 5.64
N TYR A 133 -2.61 23.10 4.99
CA TYR A 133 -1.65 22.19 5.63
C TYR A 133 -0.45 22.94 6.25
N GLU A 134 0.02 24.03 5.64
CA GLU A 134 1.12 24.83 6.18
C GLU A 134 0.71 25.66 7.39
N GLU A 135 -0.49 26.24 7.38
CA GLU A 135 -1.02 27.03 8.50
C GLU A 135 -1.31 26.13 9.70
N ALA A 136 -2.00 25.00 9.50
CA ALA A 136 -2.20 24.00 10.53
C ALA A 136 -0.88 23.38 11.00
N GLY A 137 0.16 23.36 10.15
CA GLY A 137 1.50 22.93 10.54
C GLY A 137 2.20 23.91 11.51
N LYS A 138 1.84 25.20 11.49
CA LYS A 138 2.28 26.16 12.52
C LYS A 138 1.61 25.84 13.85
N LEU A 139 0.30 25.61 13.85
CA LEU A 139 -0.47 25.21 15.04
C LEU A 139 0.07 23.90 15.63
N ALA A 140 0.38 22.91 14.79
CA ALA A 140 0.95 21.64 15.24
C ALA A 140 2.31 21.82 15.96
N ARG A 141 3.17 22.70 15.45
CA ARG A 141 4.46 23.03 16.11
C ARG A 141 4.25 23.75 17.44
N GLU A 142 3.31 24.68 17.50
CA GLU A 142 2.97 25.40 18.74
C GLU A 142 2.48 24.43 19.82
N TRP A 143 1.60 23.48 19.46
CA TRP A 143 1.14 22.44 20.38
C TRP A 143 2.25 21.51 20.84
N ALA A 144 3.10 21.03 19.93
CA ALA A 144 4.22 20.17 20.29
C ALA A 144 5.23 20.89 21.21
N GLN A 145 5.53 22.16 20.92
CA GLN A 145 6.41 22.99 21.74
C GLN A 145 5.81 23.28 23.12
N LYS A 146 4.50 23.48 23.22
CA LYS A 146 3.79 23.74 24.48
C LYS A 146 3.72 22.50 25.38
N ILE A 147 3.37 21.34 24.82
CA ILE A 147 3.09 20.13 25.59
C ILE A 147 4.37 19.30 25.85
N MET A 148 5.28 19.24 24.87
CA MET A 148 6.43 18.33 24.88
C MET A 148 7.74 19.04 24.49
N PRO A 149 8.11 20.19 25.13
CA PRO A 149 9.24 21.02 24.69
C PRO A 149 10.58 20.26 24.62
N ASN A 150 10.85 19.42 25.62
CA ASN A 150 12.09 18.67 25.74
C ASN A 150 12.26 17.65 24.60
N TYR A 151 11.17 17.00 24.20
CA TYR A 151 11.15 16.06 23.09
C TYR A 151 11.19 16.80 21.75
N PHE A 152 10.36 17.83 21.59
CA PHE A 152 10.22 18.58 20.35
C PHE A 152 11.53 19.24 19.90
N SER A 153 12.33 19.75 20.84
CA SER A 153 13.66 20.31 20.55
C SER A 153 14.64 19.33 19.89
N GLN A 154 14.38 18.02 20.01
CA GLN A 154 15.17 16.94 19.41
C GLN A 154 14.54 16.39 18.13
N THR A 155 13.54 17.05 17.54
CA THR A 155 12.78 16.52 16.41
C THR A 155 12.88 17.38 15.15
N ARG A 156 12.56 16.79 14.01
CA ARG A 156 12.36 17.48 12.73
C ARG A 156 11.09 16.97 12.07
N LEU A 157 10.33 17.88 11.47
CA LEU A 157 9.16 17.52 10.68
C LEU A 157 9.58 16.62 9.51
N VAL A 158 9.03 15.41 9.47
CA VAL A 158 9.09 14.53 8.30
C VAL A 158 8.00 14.99 7.33
N PRO A 159 8.35 15.36 6.08
CA PRO A 159 7.36 15.76 5.10
C PRO A 159 6.34 14.64 4.86
N ASN A 160 5.06 14.92 5.03
CA ASN A 160 3.99 14.04 4.60
C ASN A 160 3.59 14.40 3.16
N GLN A 161 3.74 13.46 2.23
CA GLN A 161 3.42 13.65 0.81
C GLN A 161 1.99 13.21 0.47
N GLU A 162 1.29 12.53 1.36
CA GLU A 162 -0.09 12.11 1.16
C GLU A 162 -1.03 13.11 1.81
N GLN A 163 -1.52 14.07 1.01
CA GLN A 163 -2.54 15.02 1.45
C GLN A 163 -3.94 14.52 1.08
N GLN A 164 -4.88 14.69 2.01
CA GLN A 164 -6.29 14.42 1.76
C GLN A 164 -6.80 15.27 0.59
N PHE A 165 -7.60 14.66 -0.27
CA PHE A 165 -8.27 15.35 -1.36
C PHE A 165 -9.39 16.25 -0.81
N PHE A 166 -9.46 17.50 -1.27
CA PHE A 166 -10.52 18.44 -0.91
C PHE A 166 -11.22 18.94 -2.18
N GLY A 167 -12.48 18.54 -2.35
CA GLY A 167 -13.29 18.92 -3.50
C GLY A 167 -14.58 19.64 -3.13
N TYR A 168 -15.29 20.07 -4.16
CA TYR A 168 -16.62 20.62 -4.13
C TYR A 168 -17.68 19.54 -3.84
N GLY A 169 -18.21 19.58 -2.62
CA GLY A 169 -19.23 18.67 -2.11
C GLY A 169 -19.20 18.63 -0.58
N ASP A 170 -20.24 18.06 0.03
CA ASP A 170 -20.24 17.80 1.47
C ASP A 170 -19.13 16.81 1.80
N ARG A 171 -18.33 17.13 2.82
CA ARG A 171 -17.24 16.28 3.31
C ARG A 171 -17.21 16.23 4.83
N GLY A 172 -16.50 15.24 5.34
CA GLY A 172 -16.09 15.20 6.75
C GLY A 172 -15.07 16.30 7.08
N PRO A 173 -14.74 16.46 8.38
CA PRO A 173 -13.68 17.37 8.81
C PRO A 173 -12.37 17.02 8.11
N ALA A 174 -11.64 18.06 7.69
CA ALA A 174 -10.29 17.91 7.19
C ALA A 174 -9.36 17.58 8.36
N GLU A 175 -8.54 16.54 8.23
CA GLU A 175 -7.57 16.19 9.26
C GLU A 175 -6.15 16.17 8.68
N TYR A 176 -5.29 16.97 9.27
CA TYR A 176 -3.88 17.08 8.89
C TYR A 176 -2.99 16.40 9.92
N TYR A 177 -2.03 15.64 9.40
CA TYR A 177 -1.12 14.81 10.18
C TYR A 177 0.31 15.30 10.03
N TYR A 178 0.97 15.48 11.16
CA TYR A 178 2.36 15.94 11.24
C TYR A 178 3.17 14.97 12.08
N ASN A 179 4.27 14.49 11.51
CA ASN A 179 5.20 13.58 12.18
C ASN A 179 6.53 14.31 12.43
N PHE A 180 6.84 14.60 13.70
CA PHE A 180 8.12 15.19 14.10
C PHE A 180 9.05 14.07 14.59
N ALA A 181 9.88 13.53 13.70
CA ALA A 181 10.78 12.44 14.01
C ALA A 181 12.01 12.92 14.79
N ARG A 182 12.48 12.11 15.74
CA ARG A 182 13.68 12.38 16.54
C ARG A 182 14.91 12.45 15.63
N VAL A 183 15.80 13.38 15.95
CA VAL A 183 17.12 13.52 15.36
C VAL A 183 18.16 13.31 16.45
N VAL A 184 19.01 12.31 16.26
CA VAL A 184 20.14 12.00 17.15
C VAL A 184 21.41 12.14 16.33
N ASN A 185 22.42 12.87 16.82
CA ASN A 185 23.69 13.09 16.09
C ASN A 185 23.50 13.59 14.63
N GLY A 186 22.45 14.36 14.37
CA GLY A 186 22.11 14.85 13.02
C GLY A 186 21.44 13.83 12.09
N VAL A 187 21.12 12.62 12.58
CA VAL A 187 20.49 11.52 11.84
C VAL A 187 19.09 11.25 12.37
N THR A 188 18.14 11.00 11.47
CA THR A 188 16.74 10.71 11.80
C THR A 188 16.55 9.32 12.40
N PHE A 189 15.70 9.22 13.41
CA PHE A 189 15.20 7.95 13.97
C PHE A 189 13.66 7.97 13.96
N PRO A 190 13.02 7.51 12.87
CA PRO A 190 11.58 7.69 12.66
C PRO A 190 10.66 7.03 13.70
N GLU A 191 11.11 5.95 14.34
CA GLU A 191 10.35 5.24 15.38
C GLU A 191 10.10 6.12 16.62
N HIS A 192 11.02 7.04 16.92
CA HIS A 192 10.78 8.07 17.93
C HIS A 192 10.22 9.32 17.29
N ASN A 193 9.03 9.73 17.69
CA ASN A 193 8.40 10.91 17.13
C ASN A 193 7.34 11.53 18.05
N ILE A 194 7.02 12.77 17.73
CA ILE A 194 5.77 13.42 18.17
C ILE A 194 4.84 13.44 16.96
N TYR A 195 3.71 12.79 17.07
CA TYR A 195 2.66 12.79 16.07
C TYR A 195 1.58 13.78 16.47
N VAL A 196 1.18 14.69 15.57
CA VAL A 196 0.17 15.72 15.83
C VAL A 196 -0.91 15.68 14.76
N ARG A 197 -2.18 15.74 15.18
CA ARG A 197 -3.35 15.85 14.30
C ARG A 197 -4.07 17.17 14.54
N VAL A 198 -4.32 17.90 13.46
CA VAL A 198 -5.03 19.20 13.50
C VAL A 198 -6.23 19.15 12.56
N ASN A 199 -7.37 19.65 13.02
CA ASN A 199 -8.54 19.83 12.18
C ASN A 199 -8.34 21.04 11.25
N GLY A 200 -8.38 20.83 9.94
CA GLY A 200 -8.16 21.87 8.93
C GLY A 200 -9.31 22.87 8.82
N ASP A 201 -10.51 22.56 9.31
CA ASP A 201 -11.67 23.45 9.27
C ASP A 201 -11.74 24.37 10.49
N THR A 202 -11.36 23.86 11.66
CA THR A 202 -11.46 24.58 12.93
C THR A 202 -10.10 25.09 13.45
N GLY A 203 -9.00 24.45 13.04
CA GLY A 203 -7.66 24.68 13.60
C GLY A 203 -7.43 23.96 14.93
N GLU A 204 -8.38 23.13 15.37
CA GLU A 204 -8.36 22.48 16.67
C GLU A 204 -7.38 21.30 16.72
N LEU A 205 -6.73 21.11 17.87
CA LEU A 205 -5.91 19.93 18.13
C LEU A 205 -6.82 18.71 18.31
N MET A 206 -6.69 17.75 17.38
CA MET A 206 -7.43 16.49 17.40
C MET A 206 -6.64 15.36 18.05
N GLY A 207 -5.32 15.48 18.10
CA GLY A 207 -4.50 14.54 18.82
C GLY A 207 -3.03 14.93 18.85
N ILE A 208 -2.35 14.50 19.89
CA ILE A 208 -0.90 14.57 20.01
C ILE A 208 -0.42 13.29 20.68
N ASN A 209 0.66 12.69 20.19
CA ASN A 209 1.13 11.41 20.69
C ASN A 209 2.66 11.37 20.71
N LEU A 210 3.24 11.02 21.85
CA LEU A 210 4.66 10.79 22.01
C LEU A 210 4.99 9.31 21.84
N ASN A 211 5.76 9.00 20.80
CA ASN A 211 6.39 7.69 20.63
C ASN A 211 7.86 7.83 21.01
N TRP A 212 8.24 7.29 22.17
CA TRP A 212 9.60 7.44 22.68
C TRP A 212 9.99 6.30 23.60
N ASP A 213 11.23 5.85 23.50
CA ASP A 213 11.88 4.89 24.38
C ASP A 213 13.19 5.47 24.91
N ASN A 214 13.21 5.81 26.19
CA ASN A 214 14.36 6.39 26.85
C ASN A 214 15.48 5.38 27.14
N LYS A 215 15.24 4.07 26.96
CA LYS A 215 16.24 3.02 27.21
C LYS A 215 17.16 2.78 26.01
N LEU A 216 16.85 3.37 24.86
CA LEU A 216 17.64 3.20 23.65
C LEU A 216 18.98 3.91 23.71
N ASN A 217 20.02 3.17 23.31
CA ASN A 217 21.34 3.70 23.05
C ASN A 217 21.56 3.85 21.54
N PHE A 218 22.14 4.96 21.12
CA PHE A 218 22.40 5.28 19.72
C PHE A 218 23.91 5.22 19.44
N PRO A 219 24.37 4.43 18.46
CA PRO A 219 25.78 4.41 18.12
C PRO A 219 26.20 5.76 17.53
N SER A 220 27.46 6.16 17.75
CA SER A 220 28.00 7.39 17.17
C SER A 220 27.95 7.34 15.64
N ALA A 221 27.67 8.49 15.01
CA ALA A 221 27.81 8.65 13.57
C ALA A 221 29.26 8.95 13.13
N ALA A 222 30.19 9.08 14.08
CA ALA A 222 31.62 9.21 13.81
C ALA A 222 32.17 7.91 13.23
N GLY A 223 33.01 8.01 12.20
CA GLY A 223 33.62 6.84 11.54
C GLY A 223 32.72 6.14 10.52
N LYS A 224 31.55 6.69 10.19
CA LYS A 224 30.72 6.17 9.10
C LYS A 224 31.45 6.22 7.76
N ILE A 225 31.19 5.24 6.91
CA ILE A 225 31.62 5.26 5.51
C ILE A 225 30.98 6.43 4.77
N SER A 226 31.62 6.87 3.69
CA SER A 226 31.06 7.91 2.82
C SER A 226 29.83 7.42 2.07
N ALA A 227 28.97 8.35 1.63
CA ALA A 227 27.83 8.03 0.77
C ALA A 227 28.27 7.30 -0.52
N ALA A 228 29.38 7.71 -1.13
CA ALA A 228 29.92 7.05 -2.33
C ALA A 228 30.37 5.59 -2.07
N GLN A 229 30.93 5.30 -0.90
CA GLN A 229 31.26 3.92 -0.51
C GLN A 229 29.98 3.10 -0.32
N ALA A 230 28.94 3.67 0.30
CA ALA A 230 27.66 3.00 0.48
C ALA A 230 26.95 2.76 -0.87
N GLU A 231 27.00 3.71 -1.81
CA GLU A 231 26.46 3.57 -3.16
C GLU A 231 27.17 2.47 -3.95
N LYS A 232 28.48 2.30 -3.75
CA LYS A 232 29.22 1.18 -4.33
C LYS A 232 28.72 -0.17 -3.81
N VAL A 233 28.58 -0.32 -2.49
CA VAL A 233 28.03 -1.53 -1.86
C VAL A 233 26.58 -1.77 -2.32
N PHE A 234 25.78 -0.72 -2.46
CA PHE A 234 24.44 -0.80 -3.03
C PHE A 234 24.48 -1.34 -4.47
N GLY A 235 25.36 -0.82 -5.33
CA GLY A 235 25.52 -1.27 -6.70
C GLY A 235 25.98 -2.72 -6.83
N GLU A 236 26.79 -3.22 -5.90
CA GLU A 236 27.16 -4.64 -5.79
C GLU A 236 25.94 -5.54 -5.51
N ASN A 237 24.89 -4.97 -4.89
CA ASN A 237 23.61 -5.63 -4.59
C ASN A 237 22.51 -5.39 -5.62
N VAL A 238 22.84 -4.76 -6.75
CA VAL A 238 21.97 -4.75 -7.95
C VAL A 238 22.37 -5.89 -8.88
N GLU A 239 21.40 -6.71 -9.28
CA GLU A 239 21.65 -7.86 -10.15
C GLU A 239 20.68 -7.95 -11.31
N LEU A 240 21.18 -8.43 -12.45
CA LEU A 240 20.37 -8.83 -13.60
C LEU A 240 19.77 -10.22 -13.29
N VAL A 241 18.46 -10.35 -13.41
CA VAL A 241 17.75 -11.62 -13.23
C VAL A 241 16.68 -11.81 -14.29
N TYR A 242 16.29 -13.07 -14.49
CA TYR A 242 15.01 -13.38 -15.10
C TYR A 242 13.89 -13.19 -14.08
N PHE A 243 12.87 -12.46 -14.47
CA PHE A 243 11.67 -12.22 -13.68
C PHE A 243 10.45 -12.75 -14.45
N ARG A 244 9.64 -13.55 -13.78
CA ARG A 244 8.34 -13.97 -14.29
C ARG A 244 7.26 -13.28 -13.44
N PRO A 245 6.43 -12.41 -14.04
CA PRO A 245 5.29 -11.86 -13.34
C PRO A 245 4.33 -12.96 -12.84
N PRO A 246 3.61 -12.73 -11.73
CA PRO A 246 2.49 -13.57 -11.35
C PRO A 246 1.45 -13.57 -12.47
N GLY A 247 0.92 -14.75 -12.81
CA GLY A 247 -0.07 -14.86 -13.86
C GLY A 247 -0.14 -16.26 -14.47
N PRO A 248 -0.96 -16.42 -15.52
CA PRO A 248 -1.13 -17.70 -16.20
C PRO A 248 0.20 -18.22 -16.75
N LYS A 249 0.25 -19.52 -17.09
CA LYS A 249 1.44 -20.19 -17.64
C LYS A 249 2.09 -19.42 -18.81
N ALA A 250 1.29 -18.80 -19.67
CA ALA A 250 1.74 -18.05 -20.85
C ALA A 250 2.38 -16.68 -20.53
N THR A 251 2.42 -16.26 -19.26
CA THR A 251 3.03 -14.99 -18.85
C THR A 251 4.52 -14.98 -19.22
N PRO A 252 4.97 -14.02 -20.06
CA PRO A 252 6.33 -14.03 -20.57
C PRO A 252 7.33 -13.71 -19.46
N VAL A 253 8.46 -14.42 -19.51
CA VAL A 253 9.63 -14.11 -18.68
C VAL A 253 10.29 -12.84 -19.22
N LYS A 254 10.75 -11.96 -18.32
CA LYS A 254 11.44 -10.71 -18.61
C LYS A 254 12.85 -10.70 -18.04
N LEU A 255 13.73 -9.89 -18.61
CA LEU A 255 15.04 -9.57 -18.04
C LEU A 255 14.93 -8.26 -17.28
N VAL A 256 15.36 -8.25 -16.02
CA VAL A 256 15.23 -7.10 -15.14
C VAL A 256 16.49 -6.90 -14.30
N TYR A 257 16.82 -5.65 -14.00
CA TYR A 257 17.69 -5.31 -12.88
C TYR A 257 16.85 -5.22 -11.61
N ARG A 258 17.25 -5.91 -10.54
CA ARG A 258 16.61 -5.79 -9.22
C ARG A 258 17.61 -5.43 -8.14
N VAL A 259 17.12 -4.77 -7.10
CA VAL A 259 17.83 -4.61 -5.82
C VAL A 259 17.64 -5.88 -5.00
N LYS A 260 18.73 -6.57 -4.63
CA LYS A 260 18.67 -7.72 -3.71
C LYS A 260 18.00 -7.29 -2.40
N MET A 261 17.16 -8.15 -1.83
CA MET A 261 16.34 -7.87 -0.64
C MET A 261 15.27 -6.76 -0.84
N GLY A 262 15.33 -5.94 -1.89
CA GLY A 262 14.36 -4.88 -2.11
C GLY A 262 14.42 -3.82 -1.00
N ALA A 263 13.30 -3.59 -0.31
CA ALA A 263 13.17 -2.52 0.69
C ALA A 263 14.03 -2.68 1.94
N GLY A 264 14.32 -3.90 2.36
CA GLY A 264 15.18 -4.19 3.51
C GLY A 264 16.64 -4.43 3.15
N LEU A 265 17.12 -3.98 1.99
CA LEU A 265 18.56 -3.85 1.77
C LEU A 265 19.11 -2.73 2.66
N LEU A 266 19.79 -3.11 3.74
CA LEU A 266 20.35 -2.22 4.74
C LEU A 266 21.88 -2.34 4.74
N ILE A 267 22.59 -1.24 4.59
CA ILE A 267 24.06 -1.21 4.65
C ILE A 267 24.46 -0.59 5.98
N ASP A 268 25.14 -1.33 6.83
CA ASP A 268 25.67 -0.83 8.09
C ASP A 268 26.65 0.32 7.80
N ALA A 269 26.35 1.50 8.34
CA ALA A 269 27.08 2.71 7.99
C ALA A 269 28.50 2.75 8.57
N LEU A 270 28.82 1.94 9.58
CA LEU A 270 30.14 1.92 10.22
C LEU A 270 31.06 0.90 9.56
N THR A 271 30.51 -0.21 9.08
CA THR A 271 31.29 -1.31 8.49
C THR A 271 31.23 -1.38 6.97
N GLY A 272 30.21 -0.76 6.36
CA GLY A 272 29.93 -0.86 4.92
C GLY A 272 29.46 -2.23 4.47
N LYS A 273 29.04 -3.11 5.39
CA LYS A 273 28.51 -4.44 5.08
C LYS A 273 26.99 -4.40 5.02
N VAL A 274 26.40 -5.22 4.16
CA VAL A 274 24.96 -5.47 4.18
C VAL A 274 24.59 -6.16 5.49
N ILE A 275 23.55 -5.67 6.16
CA ILE A 275 22.99 -6.30 7.35
C ILE A 275 22.05 -7.41 6.88
N ASP A 276 22.49 -8.65 7.06
CA ASP A 276 21.72 -9.85 6.75
C ASP A 276 21.05 -10.35 8.04
N ASP A 277 19.89 -9.76 8.38
CA ASP A 277 19.08 -10.13 9.53
C ASP A 277 17.70 -10.54 9.01
N HIS A 278 17.55 -11.82 8.72
CA HIS A 278 16.38 -12.39 8.03
C HIS A 278 15.07 -12.28 8.84
N GLU A 279 15.12 -11.81 10.09
CA GLU A 279 13.93 -11.63 10.94
C GLU A 279 13.06 -10.42 10.54
N TYR A 280 13.57 -9.49 9.73
CA TYR A 280 12.80 -8.30 9.31
C TYR A 280 11.71 -8.60 8.27
N TYR A 281 11.66 -9.79 7.66
CA TYR A 281 10.86 -10.07 6.46
C TYR A 281 9.52 -10.81 6.68
N TYR A 282 9.07 -10.97 7.92
CA TYR A 282 7.94 -11.88 8.20
C TYR A 282 6.52 -11.34 7.99
N TYR A 283 6.31 -10.16 7.39
CA TYR A 283 4.98 -9.53 7.33
C TYR A 283 4.36 -9.23 5.96
N GLU A 284 4.86 -9.80 4.86
CA GLU A 284 4.15 -9.72 3.56
C GLU A 284 4.10 -11.08 2.83
N ARG A 285 3.44 -12.06 3.45
CA ARG A 285 2.90 -13.21 2.70
C ARG A 285 1.59 -13.72 3.31
N GLY A 286 0.62 -12.80 3.43
CA GLY A 286 -0.78 -13.15 3.67
C GLY A 286 -1.41 -13.71 2.40
N GLY A 287 -1.87 -14.96 2.46
CA GLY A 287 -2.46 -15.67 1.34
C GLY A 287 -3.81 -15.09 0.89
N MET A 288 -4.08 -15.19 -0.42
CA MET A 288 -5.43 -15.06 -0.98
C MET A 288 -5.89 -16.45 -1.41
N GLY A 289 -6.62 -17.14 -0.52
CA GLY A 289 -7.46 -18.28 -0.86
C GLY A 289 -8.87 -17.76 -1.12
N GLY A 290 -9.34 -17.85 -2.37
CA GLY A 290 -10.72 -17.56 -2.73
C GLY A 290 -11.54 -18.84 -2.69
N ASP A 291 -12.57 -18.88 -1.84
CA ASP A 291 -13.59 -19.91 -1.84
C ASP A 291 -14.48 -19.74 -3.09
N MET A 292 -14.64 -20.80 -3.88
CA MET A 292 -15.71 -20.91 -4.87
C MET A 292 -16.59 -22.12 -4.54
N ALA A 293 -17.89 -21.86 -4.46
CA ALA A 293 -18.93 -22.85 -4.22
C ALA A 293 -19.01 -23.86 -5.38
N MET A 294 -19.07 -25.15 -5.03
CA MET A 294 -19.25 -26.26 -5.96
C MET A 294 -20.74 -26.64 -6.05
N GLU A 295 -21.32 -26.56 -7.24
CA GLU A 295 -22.61 -27.20 -7.57
C GLU A 295 -22.42 -28.68 -7.95
N LYS A 296 -23.48 -29.48 -7.69
CA LYS A 296 -23.49 -30.94 -7.88
C LYS A 296 -23.68 -31.34 -9.36
N PRO A 297 -23.08 -32.46 -9.83
CA PRO A 297 -23.15 -32.86 -11.23
C PRO A 297 -24.40 -33.68 -11.58
N VAL A 298 -24.85 -33.53 -12.82
CA VAL A 298 -25.74 -34.45 -13.55
C VAL A 298 -24.89 -35.25 -14.54
N LYS A 299 -25.14 -36.56 -14.66
CA LYS A 299 -24.41 -37.47 -15.56
C LYS A 299 -24.67 -37.14 -17.03
N GLN A 300 -23.60 -36.94 -17.81
CA GLN A 300 -23.58 -37.00 -19.27
C GLN A 300 -22.22 -37.55 -19.75
N ASP A 301 -22.18 -38.06 -20.98
CA ASP A 301 -21.03 -38.71 -21.59
C ASP A 301 -19.83 -37.77 -21.81
N LEU A 302 -18.62 -38.35 -21.89
CA LEU A 302 -17.35 -37.61 -22.00
C LEU A 302 -17.30 -36.73 -23.26
N THR A 303 -17.06 -35.43 -23.06
CA THR A 303 -16.72 -34.46 -24.10
C THR A 303 -15.32 -34.72 -24.67
N PRO A 304 -14.99 -34.16 -25.85
CA PRO A 304 -13.64 -34.24 -26.41
C PRO A 304 -12.53 -33.72 -25.48
N ALA A 305 -12.81 -32.72 -24.65
CA ALA A 305 -11.86 -32.20 -23.67
C ALA A 305 -11.62 -33.20 -22.52
N GLU A 306 -12.66 -33.88 -22.06
CA GLU A 306 -12.56 -34.92 -21.04
C GLU A 306 -11.88 -36.18 -21.59
N GLN A 307 -12.13 -36.55 -22.85
CA GLN A 307 -11.43 -37.65 -23.50
C GLN A 307 -9.93 -37.34 -23.69
N ALA A 308 -9.58 -36.09 -24.02
CA ALA A 308 -8.18 -35.66 -24.08
C ALA A 308 -7.51 -35.74 -22.70
N GLU A 309 -8.22 -35.44 -21.61
CA GLU A 309 -7.71 -35.57 -20.25
C GLU A 309 -7.51 -37.04 -19.84
N VAL A 310 -8.43 -37.93 -20.23
CA VAL A 310 -8.28 -39.39 -20.07
C VAL A 310 -7.05 -39.90 -20.82
N ASP A 311 -6.83 -39.46 -22.05
CA ASP A 311 -5.68 -39.88 -22.84
C ASP A 311 -4.35 -39.37 -22.26
N LYS A 312 -4.33 -38.16 -21.70
CA LYS A 312 -3.16 -37.63 -20.96
C LYS A 312 -2.80 -38.47 -19.73
N LEU A 313 -3.80 -39.04 -19.04
CA LEU A 313 -3.57 -39.87 -17.85
C LEU A 313 -2.98 -41.25 -18.18
N LYS A 314 -3.19 -41.79 -19.39
CA LYS A 314 -2.69 -43.11 -19.80
C LYS A 314 -1.16 -43.21 -19.81
N ASN A 315 -0.47 -42.08 -20.02
CA ASN A 315 0.99 -42.04 -20.13
C ASN A 315 1.70 -41.76 -18.79
N LEU A 316 0.96 -41.71 -17.67
CA LEU A 316 1.54 -41.51 -16.35
C LEU A 316 2.02 -42.83 -15.73
N LEU A 317 3.06 -42.73 -14.89
CA LEU A 317 3.42 -43.78 -13.95
C LEU A 317 2.24 -44.07 -13.03
N SER A 318 2.05 -45.35 -12.70
CA SER A 318 1.14 -45.75 -11.63
C SER A 318 1.67 -45.31 -10.27
N ALA A 319 0.80 -45.22 -9.27
CA ALA A 319 1.17 -44.89 -7.90
C ALA A 319 2.25 -45.84 -7.35
N GLU A 320 2.17 -47.14 -7.68
CA GLU A 320 3.12 -48.16 -7.24
C GLU A 320 4.51 -47.91 -7.84
N LYS A 321 4.58 -47.63 -9.15
CA LYS A 321 5.86 -47.32 -9.82
C LYS A 321 6.46 -46.01 -9.34
N ALA A 322 5.63 -45.00 -9.05
CA ALA A 322 6.10 -43.74 -8.46
C ALA A 322 6.60 -43.95 -7.03
N LEU A 323 5.92 -44.76 -6.23
CA LEU A 323 6.34 -45.11 -4.87
C LEU A 323 7.67 -45.88 -4.85
N GLU A 324 7.91 -46.77 -5.83
CA GLU A 324 9.20 -47.43 -6.00
C GLU A 324 10.34 -46.43 -6.23
N GLN A 325 10.10 -45.32 -6.94
CA GLN A 325 11.12 -44.27 -7.09
C GLN A 325 11.42 -43.57 -5.76
N VAL A 326 10.40 -43.26 -4.96
CA VAL A 326 10.58 -42.67 -3.62
C VAL A 326 11.46 -43.57 -2.75
N LYS A 327 11.15 -44.87 -2.70
CA LYS A 327 11.87 -45.86 -1.86
C LYS A 327 13.33 -46.07 -2.27
N LYS A 328 13.71 -45.77 -3.52
CA LYS A 328 15.13 -45.80 -3.96
C LYS A 328 15.94 -44.65 -3.39
N VAL A 329 15.29 -43.54 -3.05
CA VAL A 329 15.96 -42.31 -2.60
C VAL A 329 15.85 -42.13 -1.09
N ILE A 330 14.70 -42.49 -0.51
CA ILE A 330 14.36 -42.21 0.88
C ILE A 330 14.06 -43.52 1.60
N HIS A 331 14.75 -43.75 2.72
CA HIS A 331 14.38 -44.81 3.65
C HIS A 331 13.11 -44.42 4.42
N ILE A 332 12.08 -45.26 4.32
CA ILE A 332 10.81 -45.14 5.04
C ILE A 332 10.83 -46.17 6.17
N PRO A 333 10.82 -45.74 7.45
CA PRO A 333 10.76 -46.65 8.58
C PRO A 333 9.51 -47.55 8.53
N SER A 334 9.65 -48.80 8.95
CA SER A 334 8.58 -49.81 8.89
C SER A 334 7.42 -49.55 9.86
N ASP A 335 7.63 -48.69 10.86
CA ASP A 335 6.64 -48.29 11.86
C ASP A 335 5.78 -47.08 11.42
N LEU A 336 6.09 -46.44 10.29
CA LEU A 336 5.22 -45.42 9.71
C LEU A 336 4.16 -46.05 8.80
N LYS A 337 2.89 -45.64 8.99
CA LYS A 337 1.79 -46.07 8.13
C LYS A 337 1.58 -45.08 7.00
N GLN A 338 1.44 -45.59 5.79
CA GLN A 338 1.05 -44.78 4.63
C GLN A 338 -0.43 -44.45 4.73
N SER A 339 -0.78 -43.17 4.68
CA SER A 339 -2.16 -42.69 4.74
C SER A 339 -2.60 -41.93 3.50
N GLU A 340 -1.66 -41.56 2.60
CA GLU A 340 -1.98 -40.89 1.34
C GLU A 340 -1.24 -41.50 0.14
N SER A 341 -1.96 -41.61 -0.98
CA SER A 341 -1.42 -41.75 -2.33
C SER A 341 -2.33 -40.95 -3.26
N ARG A 342 -1.89 -39.75 -3.63
CA ARG A 342 -2.74 -38.78 -4.33
C ARG A 342 -2.05 -38.24 -5.58
N LEU A 343 -2.67 -38.45 -6.73
CA LEU A 343 -2.30 -37.74 -7.95
C LEU A 343 -2.82 -36.30 -7.83
N SER A 344 -1.93 -35.35 -7.98
CA SER A 344 -2.25 -33.92 -7.98
C SER A 344 -1.62 -33.25 -9.19
N TYR A 345 -1.97 -31.99 -9.40
CA TYR A 345 -1.31 -31.12 -10.35
C TYR A 345 -0.99 -29.79 -9.68
N ASP A 346 0.02 -29.09 -10.19
CA ASP A 346 0.28 -27.71 -9.81
C ASP A 346 -0.78 -26.81 -10.46
N TYR A 347 -1.47 -25.97 -9.69
CA TYR A 347 -2.52 -25.09 -10.21
C TYR A 347 -2.01 -24.13 -11.30
N GLN A 348 -0.76 -23.69 -11.21
CA GLN A 348 -0.11 -22.84 -12.22
C GLN A 348 0.39 -23.65 -13.42
N TYR A 349 0.59 -24.96 -13.26
CA TYR A 349 1.04 -25.89 -14.29
C TYR A 349 0.23 -27.19 -14.26
N PRO A 350 -1.05 -27.19 -14.66
CA PRO A 350 -1.93 -28.36 -14.52
C PRO A 350 -1.49 -29.58 -15.34
N GLU A 351 -0.66 -29.36 -16.35
CA GLU A 351 -0.02 -30.43 -17.14
C GLU A 351 1.11 -31.14 -16.37
N GLN A 352 1.66 -30.53 -15.32
CA GLN A 352 2.63 -31.14 -14.40
C GLN A 352 1.88 -31.91 -13.33
N LYS A 353 1.68 -33.20 -13.58
CA LYS A 353 1.04 -34.12 -12.64
C LYS A 353 2.11 -34.74 -11.75
N GLN A 354 1.84 -34.81 -10.45
CA GLN A 354 2.73 -35.43 -9.48
C GLN A 354 1.96 -36.36 -8.55
N TRP A 355 2.56 -37.50 -8.23
CA TRP A 355 2.11 -38.36 -7.16
C TRP A 355 2.63 -37.81 -5.84
N ASN A 356 1.76 -37.69 -4.84
CA ASN A 356 2.12 -37.35 -3.48
C ASN A 356 1.83 -38.54 -2.56
N PHE A 357 2.74 -38.75 -1.63
CA PHE A 357 2.66 -39.80 -0.65
C PHE A 357 2.89 -39.22 0.74
N TYR A 358 2.17 -39.75 1.72
CA TYR A 358 2.29 -39.33 3.11
C TYR A 358 2.35 -40.55 4.03
N TRP A 359 3.27 -40.50 4.99
CA TRP A 359 3.44 -41.46 6.05
C TRP A 359 3.47 -40.76 7.40
N SER A 360 2.87 -41.39 8.41
CA SER A 360 2.94 -40.89 9.78
C SER A 360 2.93 -42.01 10.81
N SER A 361 3.50 -41.75 11.98
CA SER A 361 3.40 -42.63 13.16
C SER A 361 2.05 -42.45 13.86
N GLU A 362 1.53 -43.50 14.50
CA GLU A 362 0.29 -43.43 15.28
C GLU A 362 0.49 -42.88 16.71
N LYS A 363 1.74 -42.80 17.20
CA LYS A 363 2.04 -42.38 18.58
C LYS A 363 2.36 -40.89 18.67
N GLU A 364 1.55 -40.17 19.44
CA GLU A 364 1.69 -38.71 19.62
C GLU A 364 2.97 -38.30 20.37
N SER A 365 3.48 -39.15 21.27
CA SER A 365 4.69 -38.87 22.07
C SER A 365 6.01 -38.98 21.29
N SER A 366 6.01 -39.63 20.13
CA SER A 366 7.18 -39.82 19.26
C SER A 366 6.82 -39.56 17.80
N TYR A 367 5.98 -38.55 17.55
CA TYR A 367 5.36 -38.37 16.24
C TYR A 367 6.41 -38.14 15.16
N GLN A 368 6.35 -38.93 14.09
CA GLN A 368 7.17 -38.77 12.90
C GLN A 368 6.26 -38.77 11.67
N SER A 369 6.59 -37.93 10.69
CA SER A 369 5.93 -37.94 9.39
C SER A 369 6.92 -37.78 8.24
N ILE A 370 6.56 -38.33 7.09
CA ILE A 370 7.28 -38.18 5.84
C ILE A 370 6.27 -37.82 4.77
N SER A 371 6.54 -36.76 4.01
CA SER A 371 5.84 -36.47 2.75
C SER A 371 6.84 -36.57 1.60
N ALA A 372 6.40 -37.09 0.45
CA ALA A 372 7.21 -37.14 -0.75
C ALA A 372 6.35 -36.96 -2.00
N SER A 373 6.91 -36.33 -3.03
CA SER A 373 6.27 -36.18 -4.33
C SER A 373 7.21 -36.51 -5.49
N VAL A 374 6.61 -37.05 -6.56
CA VAL A 374 7.32 -37.55 -7.74
C VAL A 374 6.56 -37.09 -8.98
N ASP A 375 7.29 -36.63 -10.00
CA ASP A 375 6.70 -36.28 -11.29
C ASP A 375 6.09 -37.54 -11.93
N ALA A 376 4.81 -37.46 -12.26
CA ALA A 376 4.03 -38.63 -12.69
C ALA A 376 4.37 -39.07 -14.12
N VAL A 377 5.09 -38.28 -14.92
CA VAL A 377 5.52 -38.66 -16.28
C VAL A 377 6.91 -39.27 -16.25
N THR A 378 7.83 -38.62 -15.55
CA THR A 378 9.26 -38.92 -15.59
C THR A 378 9.73 -39.81 -14.44
N GLY A 379 8.99 -39.82 -13.32
CA GLY A 379 9.41 -40.49 -12.09
C GLY A 379 10.53 -39.77 -11.33
N GLU A 380 10.86 -38.53 -11.70
CA GLU A 380 11.84 -37.70 -10.99
C GLU A 380 11.29 -37.31 -9.59
N LEU A 381 12.13 -37.41 -8.56
CA LEU A 381 11.80 -36.89 -7.23
C LEU A 381 11.64 -35.37 -7.30
N VAL A 382 10.45 -34.87 -6.93
CA VAL A 382 10.11 -33.45 -6.93
C VAL A 382 10.32 -32.85 -5.55
N SER A 383 9.80 -33.49 -4.50
CA SER A 383 10.03 -33.02 -3.14
C SER A 383 9.96 -34.15 -2.12
N PHE A 384 10.57 -33.95 -0.96
CA PHE A 384 10.23 -34.67 0.25
C PHE A 384 10.53 -33.84 1.50
N ASN A 385 9.86 -34.19 2.59
CA ASN A 385 10.16 -33.66 3.90
C ASN A 385 9.99 -34.76 4.95
N LYS A 386 10.95 -34.86 5.88
CA LYS A 386 10.90 -35.71 7.06
C LYS A 386 10.78 -34.82 8.28
N TRP A 387 9.69 -34.97 9.01
CA TRP A 387 9.46 -34.29 10.26
C TRP A 387 9.43 -35.28 11.41
N GLN A 388 10.02 -34.91 12.55
CA GLN A 388 9.98 -35.72 13.76
C GLN A 388 9.87 -34.81 14.99
N LYS A 389 8.90 -35.12 15.86
CA LYS A 389 8.69 -34.49 17.15
C LYS A 389 9.91 -34.77 18.03
N GLY A 390 10.52 -33.73 18.59
CA GLY A 390 11.72 -33.87 19.41
C GLY A 390 13.05 -33.71 18.67
N TYR A 391 13.06 -33.25 17.40
CA TYR A 391 14.30 -32.69 16.81
C TYR A 391 14.93 -31.58 17.68
N GLU A 392 14.08 -30.93 18.48
CA GLU A 392 14.41 -29.90 19.47
C GLU A 392 14.90 -30.45 20.82
N GLU A 393 14.86 -31.77 21.08
CA GLU A 393 15.52 -32.38 22.25
C GLU A 393 17.04 -32.61 22.01
N SER A 394 17.66 -31.67 21.30
CA SER A 394 19.10 -31.47 21.26
C SER A 394 19.56 -30.45 22.30
N ALA A 395 18.78 -30.24 23.37
CA ALA A 395 19.11 -29.37 24.48
C ALA A 395 20.46 -29.76 25.11
N GLY A 396 21.53 -29.05 24.72
CA GLY A 396 22.89 -29.21 25.25
C GLY A 396 23.90 -29.97 24.37
N LYS A 397 23.53 -30.41 23.15
CA LYS A 397 24.48 -31.08 22.22
C LYS A 397 24.93 -30.12 21.12
N GLN A 398 26.23 -30.11 20.82
CA GLN A 398 26.79 -29.37 19.68
C GLN A 398 26.50 -30.11 18.36
N PRO A 399 26.28 -29.39 17.25
CA PRO A 399 26.17 -29.99 15.92
C PRO A 399 27.38 -30.87 15.61
N ARG A 400 27.14 -32.04 15.01
CA ARG A 400 28.23 -32.92 14.56
C ARG A 400 28.81 -32.46 13.22
N PHE A 401 27.99 -31.80 12.40
CA PHE A 401 28.35 -31.32 11.08
C PHE A 401 28.43 -29.80 11.06
N THR A 402 29.45 -29.27 10.40
CA THR A 402 29.54 -27.84 10.08
C THR A 402 28.58 -27.48 8.95
N LYS A 403 28.28 -26.18 8.78
CA LYS A 403 27.45 -25.69 7.67
C LYS A 403 28.04 -26.09 6.32
N GLU A 404 29.36 -26.05 6.17
CA GLU A 404 30.07 -26.41 4.93
C GLU A 404 29.96 -27.91 4.64
N GLN A 405 30.06 -28.76 5.66
CA GLN A 405 29.88 -30.22 5.51
C GLN A 405 28.44 -30.56 5.13
N ALA A 406 27.46 -29.89 5.75
CA ALA A 406 26.06 -30.04 5.42
C ALA A 406 25.74 -29.52 4.01
N GLN A 407 26.35 -28.41 3.58
CA GLN A 407 26.21 -27.89 2.22
C GLN A 407 26.72 -28.91 1.20
N LYS A 408 27.89 -29.51 1.45
CA LYS A 408 28.43 -30.57 0.60
C LYS A 408 27.46 -31.76 0.49
N ALA A 409 26.86 -32.18 1.60
CA ALA A 409 25.86 -33.25 1.59
C ALA A 409 24.62 -32.88 0.75
N ALA A 410 24.16 -31.63 0.82
CA ALA A 410 23.08 -31.12 -0.01
C ALA A 410 23.44 -31.12 -1.51
N GLU A 411 24.63 -30.62 -1.87
CA GLU A 411 25.12 -30.58 -3.26
C GLU A 411 25.29 -32.00 -3.84
N ASP A 412 25.88 -32.92 -3.07
CA ASP A 412 26.04 -34.32 -3.46
C ASP A 412 24.68 -35.00 -3.68
N PHE A 413 23.68 -34.66 -2.85
CA PHE A 413 22.31 -35.15 -3.03
C PHE A 413 21.68 -34.62 -4.32
N ILE A 414 21.74 -33.31 -4.58
CA ILE A 414 21.23 -32.72 -5.82
C ILE A 414 21.93 -33.33 -7.03
N LYS A 415 23.26 -33.45 -7.01
CA LYS A 415 24.04 -34.02 -8.10
C LYS A 415 23.66 -35.47 -8.41
N LYS A 416 23.35 -36.26 -7.36
CA LYS A 416 22.89 -37.65 -7.51
C LYS A 416 21.49 -37.73 -8.14
N GLN A 417 20.55 -36.88 -7.70
CA GLN A 417 19.17 -36.94 -8.19
C GLN A 417 18.96 -36.21 -9.52
N GLN A 418 19.73 -35.14 -9.76
CA GLN A 418 19.48 -34.13 -10.78
C GLN A 418 20.78 -33.71 -11.48
N SER A 419 21.58 -34.69 -11.88
CA SER A 419 22.93 -34.50 -12.46
C SER A 419 22.99 -33.49 -13.61
N ARG A 420 21.98 -33.48 -14.50
CA ARG A 420 21.90 -32.53 -15.62
C ARG A 420 21.64 -31.09 -15.15
N ARG A 421 20.76 -30.92 -14.16
CA ARG A 421 20.35 -29.59 -13.65
C ARG A 421 21.37 -29.00 -12.68
N PHE A 422 22.24 -29.82 -12.08
CA PHE A 422 23.28 -29.36 -11.15
C PHE A 422 24.28 -28.37 -11.79
N ALA A 423 24.55 -28.48 -13.09
CA ALA A 423 25.41 -27.52 -13.80
C ALA A 423 24.72 -26.16 -14.06
N GLU A 424 23.39 -26.11 -13.92
CA GLU A 424 22.55 -24.94 -14.18
C GLU A 424 22.08 -24.28 -12.89
N ILE A 425 22.77 -24.45 -11.76
CA ILE A 425 22.39 -23.82 -10.49
C ILE A 425 23.56 -23.11 -9.83
N LYS A 426 23.25 -22.12 -9.01
CA LYS A 426 24.18 -21.52 -8.05
C LYS A 426 23.54 -21.43 -6.67
N PRO A 427 24.32 -21.40 -5.58
CA PRO A 427 23.80 -21.10 -4.25
C PRO A 427 23.04 -19.77 -4.23
N ASP A 428 21.91 -19.76 -3.53
CA ASP A 428 21.12 -18.58 -3.22
C ASP A 428 21.02 -18.43 -1.69
N HIS A 429 21.49 -17.30 -1.18
CA HIS A 429 21.54 -17.01 0.26
C HIS A 429 20.31 -16.21 0.71
N SER A 430 19.19 -16.36 0.01
CA SER A 430 17.94 -15.66 0.30
C SER A 430 17.25 -16.16 1.58
N TRP A 431 17.67 -17.30 2.14
CA TRP A 431 17.16 -17.88 3.38
C TRP A 431 18.19 -17.80 4.50
N GLY A 432 17.74 -17.34 5.67
CA GLY A 432 18.52 -17.42 6.90
C GLY A 432 18.55 -18.82 7.49
N ASP A 433 19.62 -19.11 8.23
CA ASP A 433 19.69 -20.30 9.06
C ASP A 433 18.66 -20.17 10.19
N ASN A 434 17.87 -21.22 10.43
CA ASN A 434 16.90 -21.24 11.51
C ASN A 434 17.58 -21.75 12.78
N TYR A 435 18.01 -20.83 13.63
CA TYR A 435 18.66 -21.16 14.89
C TYR A 435 17.62 -21.44 15.98
N SER A 436 17.91 -22.41 16.85
CA SER A 436 17.16 -22.55 18.10
C SER A 436 17.42 -21.35 19.03
N ALA A 437 16.60 -21.18 20.07
CA ALA A 437 16.75 -20.16 21.11
C ALA A 437 18.10 -20.18 21.89
N LYS A 438 18.99 -21.14 21.58
CA LYS A 438 20.37 -21.21 22.12
C LYS A 438 21.44 -20.92 21.06
N GLY A 439 21.07 -20.45 19.87
CA GLY A 439 21.99 -20.18 18.77
C GLY A 439 22.55 -21.44 18.08
N ILE A 440 21.96 -22.61 18.31
CA ILE A 440 22.40 -23.88 17.71
C ILE A 440 21.41 -24.29 16.60
N PRO A 441 21.85 -24.54 15.36
CA PRO A 441 20.96 -24.97 14.29
C PRO A 441 20.66 -26.47 14.43
N GLY A 442 19.38 -26.84 14.45
CA GLY A 442 18.96 -28.24 14.36
C GLY A 442 18.99 -28.77 12.92
N ILE A 443 18.77 -27.86 11.96
CA ILE A 443 18.71 -28.12 10.53
C ILE A 443 19.44 -26.97 9.82
N TYR A 444 20.34 -27.31 8.89
CA TYR A 444 20.87 -26.35 7.92
C TYR A 444 19.98 -26.34 6.67
N ARG A 445 19.67 -25.15 6.16
CA ARG A 445 18.88 -24.98 4.94
C ARG A 445 19.75 -24.37 3.84
N PHE A 446 19.67 -24.95 2.65
CA PHE A 446 20.42 -24.49 1.48
C PHE A 446 19.45 -24.27 0.33
N SER A 447 19.49 -23.09 -0.28
CA SER A 447 18.74 -22.78 -1.49
C SER A 447 19.69 -22.62 -2.66
N TYR A 448 19.24 -23.02 -3.85
CA TYR A 448 19.96 -22.94 -5.09
C TYR A 448 19.03 -22.41 -6.16
N VAL A 449 19.48 -21.42 -6.92
CA VAL A 449 18.71 -20.79 -7.99
C VAL A 449 19.20 -21.27 -9.35
N ARG A 450 18.27 -21.49 -10.28
CA ARG A 450 18.54 -21.86 -11.67
C ARG A 450 19.23 -20.71 -12.41
N LEU A 451 20.22 -21.06 -13.21
CA LEU A 451 20.89 -20.21 -14.18
C LEU A 451 20.41 -20.55 -15.58
N VAL A 452 19.91 -19.53 -16.28
CA VAL A 452 19.64 -19.60 -17.72
C VAL A 452 20.55 -18.58 -18.38
N ASN A 453 21.35 -18.96 -19.38
CA ASN A 453 22.36 -18.06 -19.97
C ASN A 453 23.29 -17.39 -18.91
N ASN A 454 23.62 -18.11 -17.83
CA ASN A 454 24.36 -17.59 -16.67
C ASN A 454 23.65 -16.45 -15.89
N ILE A 455 22.34 -16.26 -16.10
CA ILE A 455 21.49 -15.27 -15.43
C ILE A 455 20.56 -16.00 -14.44
N PRO A 456 20.45 -15.54 -13.19
CA PRO A 456 19.60 -16.18 -12.18
C PRO A 456 18.11 -16.07 -12.51
N PHE A 457 17.36 -17.15 -12.30
CA PHE A 457 15.90 -17.18 -12.36
C PHE A 457 15.33 -17.58 -11.00
N GLY A 458 14.98 -16.58 -10.19
CA GLY A 458 14.48 -16.77 -8.82
C GLY A 458 13.21 -17.61 -8.74
N ASN A 459 12.97 -18.24 -7.58
CA ASN A 459 11.88 -19.20 -7.34
C ASN A 459 11.91 -20.42 -8.29
N ASN A 460 13.07 -20.71 -8.88
CA ASN A 460 13.34 -21.88 -9.71
C ASN A 460 14.71 -22.43 -9.33
N GLY A 461 14.81 -23.72 -9.03
CA GLY A 461 16.01 -24.38 -8.53
C GLY A 461 15.69 -25.40 -7.45
N PHE A 462 16.47 -25.42 -6.37
CA PHE A 462 16.41 -26.42 -5.30
C PHE A 462 16.43 -25.80 -3.91
N ASP A 463 15.65 -26.36 -3.00
CA ASP A 463 15.80 -26.14 -1.56
C ASP A 463 16.12 -27.48 -0.88
N VAL A 464 17.11 -27.50 0.01
CA VAL A 464 17.57 -28.72 0.68
C VAL A 464 17.77 -28.45 2.17
N GLU A 465 17.25 -29.35 3.01
CA GLU A 465 17.42 -29.33 4.46
C GLU A 465 18.30 -30.50 4.90
N VAL A 466 19.30 -30.22 5.75
CA VAL A 466 20.25 -31.21 6.26
C VAL A 466 20.29 -31.16 7.77
N ASN A 467 20.12 -32.30 8.43
CA ASN A 467 20.23 -32.41 9.89
C ASN A 467 21.67 -32.13 10.35
N ALA A 468 21.83 -31.19 11.27
CA ALA A 468 23.13 -30.73 11.77
C ALA A 468 23.90 -31.77 12.62
N TYR A 469 23.24 -32.80 13.11
CA TYR A 469 23.76 -33.89 13.95
C TYR A 469 24.01 -35.20 13.19
N THR A 470 23.18 -35.53 12.20
CA THR A 470 23.29 -36.79 11.44
C THR A 470 23.91 -36.60 10.04
N GLY A 471 23.87 -35.38 9.49
CA GLY A 471 24.26 -35.09 8.11
C GLY A 471 23.28 -35.63 7.07
N GLU A 472 22.12 -36.15 7.50
CA GLU A 472 21.09 -36.68 6.62
C GLU A 472 20.30 -35.55 5.97
N VAL A 473 20.02 -35.68 4.67
CA VAL A 473 19.07 -34.81 3.95
C VAL A 473 17.65 -35.16 4.40
N THR A 474 17.01 -34.23 5.10
CA THR A 474 15.66 -34.39 5.65
C THR A 474 14.59 -33.65 4.88
N GLY A 475 14.99 -32.69 4.06
CA GLY A 475 14.09 -31.95 3.19
C GLY A 475 14.73 -31.73 1.82
N TYR A 476 13.93 -31.82 0.78
CA TYR A 476 14.32 -31.50 -0.59
C TYR A 476 13.11 -31.00 -1.34
N ARG A 477 13.30 -29.98 -2.17
CA ARG A 477 12.29 -29.47 -3.08
C ARG A 477 12.96 -29.01 -4.36
N MET A 478 12.43 -29.45 -5.49
CA MET A 478 12.79 -28.98 -6.82
C MET A 478 11.65 -28.16 -7.39
N ALA A 479 11.95 -26.94 -7.81
CA ALA A 479 11.06 -26.13 -8.65
C ALA A 479 11.74 -25.92 -10.00
N TRP A 480 11.23 -26.54 -11.06
CA TRP A 480 11.85 -26.43 -12.39
C TRP A 480 10.81 -26.19 -13.47
N TRP A 481 10.76 -24.96 -13.98
CA TRP A 481 9.74 -24.58 -14.95
C TRP A 481 10.28 -24.67 -16.38
N ASN A 482 9.49 -25.31 -17.25
CA ASN A 482 9.80 -25.35 -18.68
C ASN A 482 9.17 -24.12 -19.36
N LEU A 483 9.97 -23.06 -19.52
CA LEU A 483 9.55 -21.76 -20.04
C LEU A 483 10.46 -21.32 -21.18
N ASN A 484 9.94 -20.40 -22.00
CA ASN A 484 10.75 -19.68 -22.97
C ASN A 484 11.40 -18.47 -22.30
N PHE A 485 12.72 -18.35 -22.44
CA PHE A 485 13.50 -17.25 -21.87
C PHE A 485 13.97 -16.30 -22.98
N PRO A 486 13.79 -14.97 -22.80
CA PRO A 486 14.34 -14.02 -23.76
C PRO A 486 15.87 -14.04 -23.75
N LYS A 487 16.48 -13.80 -24.91
CA LYS A 487 17.94 -13.68 -25.04
C LYS A 487 18.40 -12.37 -24.39
N PRO A 488 19.54 -12.36 -23.69
CA PRO A 488 20.12 -11.15 -23.10
C PRO A 488 20.79 -10.27 -24.18
N ALA A 489 19.97 -9.63 -25.02
CA ALA A 489 20.42 -8.73 -26.07
C ALA A 489 19.95 -7.30 -25.80
N ALA A 490 20.78 -6.32 -26.18
CA ALA A 490 20.51 -4.88 -26.00
C ALA A 490 20.16 -4.51 -24.54
N LEU A 491 20.94 -5.06 -23.59
CA LEU A 491 20.76 -4.75 -22.18
C LEU A 491 21.33 -3.37 -21.85
N LEU A 492 20.65 -2.67 -20.95
CA LEU A 492 21.13 -1.48 -20.27
C LEU A 492 22.38 -1.84 -19.45
N ASP A 493 23.37 -0.95 -19.40
CA ASP A 493 24.53 -1.13 -18.53
C ASP A 493 24.10 -1.17 -17.06
N LYS A 494 24.72 -2.04 -16.25
CA LYS A 494 24.39 -2.20 -14.84
C LYS A 494 24.51 -0.87 -14.08
N GLU A 495 25.54 -0.08 -14.41
CA GLU A 495 25.83 1.22 -13.79
C GLU A 495 24.70 2.23 -14.07
N LYS A 496 24.05 2.16 -15.23
CA LYS A 496 22.87 2.97 -15.55
C LYS A 496 21.66 2.55 -14.74
N ALA A 497 21.46 1.25 -14.52
CA ALA A 497 20.39 0.75 -13.65
C ALA A 497 20.62 1.17 -12.18
N VAL A 498 21.86 1.09 -11.68
CA VAL A 498 22.24 1.57 -10.34
C VAL A 498 21.96 3.07 -10.22
N SER A 499 22.36 3.86 -11.23
CA SER A 499 22.11 5.30 -11.25
C SER A 499 20.61 5.63 -11.26
N ALA A 500 19.80 4.85 -12.00
CA ALA A 500 18.35 5.01 -12.01
C ALA A 500 17.74 4.74 -10.62
N PHE A 501 18.21 3.72 -9.89
CA PHE A 501 17.79 3.46 -8.51
C PHE A 501 18.19 4.57 -7.53
N LEU A 502 19.29 5.29 -7.80
CA LEU A 502 19.81 6.37 -6.95
C LEU A 502 19.29 7.77 -7.32
N ALA A 503 18.62 7.93 -8.47
CA ALA A 503 18.22 9.25 -9.00
C ALA A 503 17.31 10.06 -8.05
N ASP A 504 16.42 9.37 -7.32
CA ASP A 504 15.43 10.00 -6.42
C ASP A 504 15.99 10.18 -5.00
N GLY A 505 17.15 10.84 -4.92
CA GLY A 505 17.76 11.25 -3.65
C GLY A 505 18.69 10.23 -2.99
N GLY A 506 19.08 9.18 -3.71
CA GLY A 506 20.12 8.23 -3.33
C GLY A 506 19.82 7.41 -2.08
N LEU A 507 20.86 7.18 -1.27
CA LEU A 507 20.75 6.50 0.03
C LEU A 507 20.45 7.52 1.14
N ALA A 508 19.46 7.21 1.98
CA ALA A 508 19.25 7.89 3.26
C ALA A 508 20.12 7.24 4.34
N LEU A 509 20.74 8.08 5.17
CA LEU A 509 21.36 7.67 6.42
C LEU A 509 20.32 7.80 7.53
N ASP A 510 19.92 6.68 8.12
CA ASP A 510 18.91 6.62 9.18
C ASP A 510 19.40 5.75 10.34
N TYR A 511 18.86 6.01 11.53
CA TYR A 511 18.84 5.01 12.57
C TYR A 511 17.61 4.12 12.37
N ILE A 512 17.79 2.81 12.54
CA ILE A 512 16.71 1.84 12.59
C ILE A 512 16.90 0.92 13.80
N ARG A 513 15.79 0.48 14.39
CA ARG A 513 15.84 -0.57 15.39
C ARG A 513 15.74 -1.91 14.69
N ILE A 514 16.74 -2.78 14.89
CA ILE A 514 16.76 -4.14 14.37
C ILE A 514 16.46 -5.07 15.54
N TYR A 515 15.39 -5.86 15.39
CA TYR A 515 14.96 -6.87 16.35
C TYR A 515 15.59 -8.20 15.93
N ARG A 516 16.26 -8.89 16.87
CA ARG A 516 16.95 -10.17 16.65
C ARG A 516 16.40 -11.34 17.45
N GLU A 517 15.76 -11.01 18.57
CA GLU A 517 15.03 -11.96 19.42
C GLU A 517 13.91 -11.19 20.14
N LYS A 518 12.99 -11.92 20.79
CA LYS A 518 11.79 -11.35 21.44
C LYS A 518 12.08 -10.23 22.47
N ASN A 519 13.33 -10.07 22.92
CA ASN A 519 13.76 -9.03 23.87
C ASN A 519 15.12 -8.38 23.55
N ASP A 520 15.77 -8.67 22.41
CA ASP A 520 17.03 -8.03 22.01
C ASP A 520 16.81 -7.18 20.75
N SER A 521 16.86 -5.88 20.94
CA SER A 521 16.73 -4.91 19.86
C SER A 521 17.86 -3.89 19.96
N ARG A 522 18.53 -3.66 18.84
CA ARG A 522 19.65 -2.71 18.76
C ARG A 522 19.38 -1.63 17.74
N VAL A 523 19.68 -0.39 18.11
CA VAL A 523 19.65 0.72 17.15
C VAL A 523 20.90 0.65 16.29
N SER A 524 20.72 0.51 14.99
CA SER A 524 21.79 0.46 14.00
C SER A 524 21.77 1.70 13.13
N LEU A 525 22.95 2.25 12.82
CA LEU A 525 23.10 3.35 11.85
C LEU A 525 23.27 2.73 10.47
N VAL A 526 22.37 3.03 9.54
CA VAL A 526 22.32 2.36 8.23
C VAL A 526 22.16 3.33 7.08
N TYR A 527 22.72 2.96 5.94
CA TYR A 527 22.32 3.47 4.64
C TYR A 527 21.22 2.57 4.07
N ARG A 528 20.10 3.18 3.68
CA ARG A 528 19.01 2.51 2.95
C ARG A 528 18.59 3.35 1.76
N LEU A 529 18.13 2.73 0.69
CA LEU A 529 17.73 3.44 -0.51
C LEU A 529 16.38 4.17 -0.27
N LYS A 530 16.30 5.49 -0.56
CA LYS A 530 15.10 6.33 -0.29
C LYS A 530 13.88 5.89 -1.09
N ASP A 531 12.66 6.25 -0.69
CA ASP A 531 11.44 5.78 -1.37
C ASP A 531 11.49 5.95 -2.89
N ARG A 532 11.14 4.87 -3.60
CA ARG A 532 11.18 4.75 -5.05
C ARG A 532 9.95 4.00 -5.54
N PRO A 533 9.58 4.09 -6.83
CA PRO A 533 8.39 3.43 -7.35
C PRO A 533 8.47 1.90 -7.33
N SER A 534 9.68 1.32 -7.49
CA SER A 534 9.91 -0.13 -7.45
C SER A 534 11.38 -0.48 -7.28
N TYR A 535 11.66 -1.68 -6.80
CA TYR A 535 12.99 -2.27 -6.68
C TYR A 535 13.40 -3.08 -7.92
N MET A 536 12.67 -2.91 -9.04
CA MET A 536 12.85 -3.62 -10.29
C MET A 536 12.78 -2.67 -11.48
N ILE A 537 13.74 -2.80 -12.38
CA ILE A 537 13.86 -2.03 -13.62
C ILE A 537 13.96 -3.00 -14.80
N ASP A 538 13.24 -2.73 -15.88
CA ASP A 538 13.35 -3.47 -17.13
C ASP A 538 14.76 -3.32 -17.71
N ALA A 539 15.43 -4.46 -17.95
CA ALA A 539 16.85 -4.45 -18.31
C ALA A 539 17.12 -3.94 -19.73
N GLN A 540 16.10 -3.70 -20.57
CA GLN A 540 16.29 -3.16 -21.91
C GLN A 540 15.90 -1.68 -21.99
N THR A 541 14.78 -1.32 -21.35
CA THR A 541 14.19 0.03 -21.45
C THR A 541 14.61 0.97 -20.32
N GLY A 542 15.13 0.45 -19.21
CA GLY A 542 15.49 1.25 -18.03
C GLY A 542 14.29 1.81 -17.25
N LYS A 543 13.07 1.38 -17.58
CA LYS A 543 11.85 1.79 -16.87
C LYS A 543 11.64 0.94 -15.64
N TYR A 544 11.23 1.56 -14.53
CA TYR A 544 10.74 0.83 -13.36
C TYR A 544 9.62 -0.13 -13.76
N LEU A 545 9.50 -1.28 -13.09
CA LEU A 545 8.44 -2.26 -13.33
C LEU A 545 7.66 -2.53 -12.03
N ASN A 546 6.35 -2.66 -12.12
CA ASN A 546 5.52 -3.11 -11.00
C ASN A 546 5.65 -4.64 -10.80
N TRP A 547 4.98 -5.18 -9.79
CA TRP A 547 4.98 -6.62 -9.50
C TRP A 547 4.37 -7.48 -10.62
N ASN A 548 3.57 -6.89 -11.52
CA ASN A 548 3.06 -7.56 -12.73
C ASN A 548 4.04 -7.46 -13.91
N GLY A 549 5.24 -6.91 -13.70
CA GLY A 549 6.24 -6.68 -14.73
C GLY A 549 5.87 -5.61 -15.73
N GLU A 550 4.87 -4.79 -15.46
CA GLU A 550 4.47 -3.69 -16.34
C GLU A 550 5.24 -2.43 -15.99
N PRO A 551 5.61 -1.59 -16.98
CA PRO A 551 6.29 -0.34 -16.72
C PRO A 551 5.54 0.55 -15.72
N ILE A 552 6.27 0.97 -14.68
CA ILE A 552 5.83 2.01 -13.77
C ILE A 552 6.15 3.34 -14.44
N PRO A 553 5.13 4.18 -14.57
CA PRO A 553 5.24 5.58 -14.98
C PRO A 553 6.17 6.39 -14.09
N PRO A 554 6.63 7.54 -14.60
CA PRO A 554 7.17 8.57 -13.75
C PRO A 554 6.10 9.04 -12.75
N ARG A 555 6.55 9.24 -11.50
CA ARG A 555 5.73 9.79 -10.42
C ARG A 555 5.31 11.21 -10.78
N LYS A 556 4.03 11.51 -10.67
CA LYS A 556 3.53 12.88 -10.81
C LYS A 556 3.91 13.69 -9.57
N THR A 557 4.31 14.93 -9.78
CA THR A 557 4.63 15.90 -8.73
C THR A 557 3.55 16.98 -8.66
N ASP A 558 3.30 17.44 -7.44
CA ASP A 558 2.48 18.61 -7.09
C ASP A 558 3.33 19.89 -6.98
N THR A 559 4.64 19.79 -7.26
CA THR A 559 5.58 20.89 -7.20
C THR A 559 5.92 21.37 -8.60
N PHE A 560 5.81 22.68 -8.84
CA PHE A 560 6.00 23.28 -10.15
C PHE A 560 7.17 24.27 -10.14
N THR A 561 8.06 24.14 -11.13
CA THR A 561 9.30 24.92 -11.24
C THR A 561 9.13 26.26 -11.96
N ASP A 562 7.98 26.48 -12.61
CA ASP A 562 7.72 27.57 -13.56
C ASP A 562 6.59 28.52 -13.12
N ILE A 563 6.21 28.49 -11.84
CA ILE A 563 5.11 29.32 -11.30
C ILE A 563 5.58 30.48 -10.42
N ALA A 564 6.88 30.55 -10.08
CA ALA A 564 7.40 31.57 -9.17
C ALA A 564 7.21 32.98 -9.74
N GLY A 565 6.56 33.86 -8.96
CA GLY A 565 6.26 35.24 -9.35
C GLY A 565 5.03 35.40 -10.28
N HIS A 566 4.40 34.31 -10.70
CA HIS A 566 3.20 34.36 -11.54
C HIS A 566 1.96 34.74 -10.69
N PRO A 567 1.02 35.56 -11.17
CA PRO A 567 -0.16 35.97 -10.37
C PRO A 567 -1.01 34.81 -9.83
N ALA A 568 -1.06 33.68 -10.56
CA ALA A 568 -1.76 32.46 -10.16
C ALA A 568 -0.94 31.51 -9.25
N GLU A 569 0.29 31.86 -8.84
CA GLU A 569 1.19 30.96 -8.11
C GLU A 569 0.53 30.32 -6.88
N ASN A 570 -0.13 31.14 -6.05
CA ASN A 570 -0.77 30.67 -4.82
C ASN A 570 -1.96 29.75 -5.11
N ASP A 571 -2.77 30.09 -6.12
CA ASP A 571 -3.94 29.29 -6.52
C ASP A 571 -3.50 27.95 -7.12
N ILE A 572 -2.44 27.93 -7.93
CA ILE A 572 -1.85 26.70 -8.48
C ILE A 572 -1.35 25.79 -7.34
N LYS A 573 -0.60 26.34 -6.38
CA LYS A 573 -0.15 25.57 -5.20
C LYS A 573 -1.33 25.05 -4.38
N GLN A 574 -2.42 25.81 -4.28
CA GLN A 574 -3.63 25.36 -3.58
C GLN A 574 -4.31 24.19 -4.30
N LEU A 575 -4.44 24.24 -5.62
CA LEU A 575 -4.98 23.11 -6.40
C LEU A 575 -4.07 21.88 -6.35
N ALA A 576 -2.75 22.08 -6.29
CA ALA A 576 -1.79 20.97 -6.20
C ALA A 576 -1.97 20.20 -4.88
N ARG A 577 -2.03 20.95 -3.78
CA ARG A 577 -2.30 20.43 -2.42
C ARG A 577 -3.67 19.74 -2.33
N ALA A 578 -4.68 20.28 -3.02
CA ALA A 578 -5.99 19.66 -3.13
C ALA A 578 -6.02 18.41 -4.02
N ASN A 579 -4.88 17.95 -4.56
CA ASN A 579 -4.77 16.84 -5.51
C ASN A 579 -5.55 17.05 -6.82
N ILE A 580 -5.85 18.30 -7.19
CA ILE A 580 -6.60 18.67 -8.42
C ILE A 580 -5.66 18.84 -9.62
N VAL A 581 -4.44 19.35 -9.40
CA VAL A 581 -3.43 19.51 -10.47
C VAL A 581 -2.13 18.81 -10.11
N LYS A 582 -1.54 18.13 -11.08
CA LYS A 582 -0.22 17.50 -10.98
C LYS A 582 0.53 17.67 -12.29
N SER A 583 1.84 17.51 -12.26
CA SER A 583 2.70 17.49 -13.44
C SER A 583 3.57 16.25 -13.46
N VAL A 584 4.03 15.84 -14.64
CA VAL A 584 5.02 14.77 -14.76
C VAL A 584 6.42 15.30 -15.07
N ASP A 585 6.52 16.48 -15.69
CA ASP A 585 7.79 17.15 -15.99
C ASP A 585 8.14 18.25 -14.96
N GLY A 586 7.34 18.40 -13.92
CA GLY A 586 7.52 19.41 -12.87
C GLY A 586 7.18 20.84 -13.32
N LYS A 587 6.42 21.01 -14.41
CA LYS A 587 5.94 22.31 -14.90
C LYS A 587 4.42 22.42 -14.94
N PHE A 588 3.90 23.60 -14.64
CA PHE A 588 2.47 23.92 -14.73
C PHE A 588 2.12 24.59 -16.06
N TYR A 589 3.02 25.34 -16.70
CA TYR A 589 2.76 26.13 -17.91
C TYR A 589 1.61 27.13 -17.73
N PRO A 590 1.72 28.11 -16.82
CA PRO A 590 0.61 29.00 -16.47
C PRO A 590 0.14 29.92 -17.62
N ASP A 591 1.02 30.29 -18.55
CA ASP A 591 0.72 31.23 -19.63
C ASP A 591 0.13 30.59 -20.89
N ARG A 592 0.17 29.25 -21.03
CA ARG A 592 -0.41 28.58 -22.21
C ARG A 592 -1.94 28.53 -22.11
N ASN A 593 -2.61 28.56 -23.26
CA ASN A 593 -4.05 28.34 -23.29
C ASN A 593 -4.39 26.92 -22.85
N ILE A 594 -5.45 26.80 -22.06
CA ILE A 594 -5.95 25.53 -21.53
C ILE A 594 -6.92 24.88 -22.53
N THR A 595 -6.81 23.57 -22.69
CA THR A 595 -7.75 22.80 -23.51
C THR A 595 -9.00 22.40 -22.74
N LYS A 596 -10.06 22.01 -23.46
CA LYS A 596 -11.29 21.47 -22.85
C LYS A 596 -11.00 20.25 -21.99
N LEU A 597 -10.13 19.35 -22.45
CA LEU A 597 -9.72 18.15 -21.73
C LEU A 597 -9.15 18.50 -20.35
N GLU A 598 -8.22 19.46 -20.31
CA GLU A 598 -7.51 19.84 -19.09
C GLU A 598 -8.40 20.58 -18.10
N VAL A 599 -9.35 21.39 -18.57
CA VAL A 599 -10.37 21.96 -17.69
C VAL A 599 -11.28 20.86 -17.14
N LEU A 600 -11.71 19.89 -17.95
CA LEU A 600 -12.52 18.77 -17.47
C LEU A 600 -11.76 17.94 -16.43
N GLU A 601 -10.46 17.72 -16.59
CA GLU A 601 -9.63 17.08 -15.56
C GLU A 601 -9.70 17.84 -14.23
N MET A 602 -9.51 19.16 -14.26
CA MET A 602 -9.60 20.00 -13.05
C MET A 602 -11.00 19.95 -12.42
N LEU A 603 -12.06 20.04 -13.23
CA LEU A 603 -13.44 20.10 -12.75
C LEU A 603 -13.94 18.74 -12.23
N VAL A 604 -13.65 17.64 -12.93
CA VAL A 604 -13.97 16.28 -12.46
C VAL A 604 -13.21 16.01 -11.17
N ALA A 605 -11.90 16.28 -11.14
CA ALA A 605 -11.11 16.13 -9.93
C ALA A 605 -11.72 16.96 -8.80
N SER A 606 -12.10 18.21 -9.05
CA SER A 606 -12.73 19.08 -8.05
C SER A 606 -13.99 18.50 -7.43
N ARG A 607 -14.70 17.55 -8.06
CA ARG A 607 -15.93 16.93 -7.50
C ARG A 607 -15.69 15.70 -6.64
N GLY A 608 -14.46 15.43 -6.21
CA GLY A 608 -14.15 14.24 -5.41
C GLY A 608 -14.02 12.96 -6.20
N TRP A 609 -14.15 13.03 -7.53
CA TRP A 609 -13.74 11.95 -8.40
C TRP A 609 -12.23 11.95 -8.48
N TYR A 610 -11.60 11.28 -7.52
CA TYR A 610 -10.22 10.87 -7.66
C TYR A 610 -10.14 9.79 -8.74
N MET A 611 -10.08 10.25 -9.99
CA MET A 611 -9.41 9.46 -10.99
C MET A 611 -7.95 9.46 -10.58
N GLU A 612 -7.43 8.32 -10.10
CA GLU A 612 -6.00 8.01 -10.24
C GLU A 612 -5.64 8.45 -11.66
N PRO A 613 -4.99 9.61 -11.87
CA PRO A 613 -4.75 10.04 -13.23
C PRO A 613 -3.61 9.14 -13.62
N PRO A 614 -3.76 8.13 -14.51
CA PRO A 614 -2.87 7.00 -14.40
C PRO A 614 -1.45 7.50 -14.55
N TYR A 615 -0.68 7.12 -13.55
CA TYR A 615 0.41 6.23 -13.82
C TYR A 615 0.43 5.80 -15.32
N ARG A 616 1.06 6.59 -16.22
CA ARG A 616 1.90 6.21 -17.40
C ARG A 616 2.21 7.45 -18.25
N MET A 617 3.40 8.04 -18.09
CA MET A 617 4.03 8.68 -19.25
C MET A 617 4.52 7.57 -20.17
N LEU A 618 3.66 6.95 -20.98
CA LEU A 618 4.07 5.93 -21.96
C LEU A 618 3.10 5.99 -23.15
N GLN A 619 3.56 6.39 -24.33
CA GLN A 619 4.17 5.56 -25.39
C GLN A 619 3.26 4.48 -26.02
N ASP A 620 2.03 4.22 -25.55
CA ASP A 620 1.09 3.34 -26.26
C ASP A 620 -0.35 3.90 -26.29
N GLY A 621 -0.91 4.06 -27.50
CA GLY A 621 -2.14 4.82 -27.76
C GLY A 621 -3.43 4.22 -27.19
N LYS A 622 -3.42 2.93 -26.78
CA LYS A 622 -4.60 2.25 -26.25
C LYS A 622 -5.00 2.72 -24.85
N GLU A 623 -4.03 2.96 -23.98
CA GLU A 623 -4.30 3.32 -22.59
C GLU A 623 -4.68 4.79 -22.42
N GLN A 624 -4.10 5.67 -23.24
CA GLN A 624 -4.51 7.06 -23.35
C GLN A 624 -5.99 7.19 -23.77
N ALA A 625 -6.45 6.32 -24.68
CA ALA A 625 -7.84 6.28 -25.11
C ALA A 625 -8.79 5.87 -23.98
N GLU A 626 -8.44 4.84 -23.21
CA GLU A 626 -9.24 4.40 -22.05
C GLU A 626 -9.28 5.45 -20.93
N GLN A 627 -8.19 6.17 -20.69
CA GLN A 627 -8.15 7.29 -19.74
C GLN A 627 -9.07 8.42 -20.14
N ARG A 628 -8.96 8.85 -21.40
CA ARG A 628 -9.84 9.88 -21.97
C ARG A 628 -11.29 9.45 -21.85
N LYS A 629 -11.61 8.19 -22.11
CA LYS A 629 -12.96 7.63 -21.96
C LYS A 629 -13.46 7.67 -20.50
N ARG A 630 -12.62 7.32 -19.52
CA ARG A 630 -12.98 7.41 -18.09
C ARG A 630 -13.29 8.84 -17.68
N LEU A 631 -12.47 9.80 -18.11
CA LEU A 631 -12.67 11.22 -17.80
C LEU A 631 -13.98 11.73 -18.42
N ILE A 632 -14.23 11.39 -19.69
CA ILE A 632 -15.47 11.74 -20.38
C ILE A 632 -16.67 11.15 -19.61
N ASN A 633 -16.62 9.87 -19.25
CA ASN A 633 -17.71 9.22 -18.53
C ASN A 633 -17.97 9.86 -17.17
N ALA A 634 -16.91 10.26 -16.44
CA ALA A 634 -17.04 10.98 -15.18
C ALA A 634 -17.64 12.39 -15.38
N ALA A 635 -17.18 13.12 -16.40
CA ALA A 635 -17.73 14.44 -16.72
C ALA A 635 -19.21 14.38 -17.15
N LEU A 636 -19.62 13.31 -17.85
CA LEU A 636 -21.02 13.03 -18.19
C LEU A 636 -21.85 12.67 -16.95
N SER A 637 -21.35 11.77 -16.09
CA SER A 637 -22.09 11.34 -14.89
C SER A 637 -22.26 12.47 -13.88
N LEU A 638 -21.33 13.41 -13.85
CA LEU A 638 -21.38 14.62 -13.04
C LEU A 638 -22.20 15.76 -13.68
N GLY A 639 -22.71 15.58 -14.90
CA GLY A 639 -23.46 16.62 -15.61
C GLY A 639 -22.63 17.84 -16.05
N ILE A 640 -21.30 17.74 -16.03
CA ILE A 640 -20.40 18.85 -16.43
C ILE A 640 -20.52 19.10 -17.94
N ILE A 641 -20.65 18.03 -18.73
CA ILE A 641 -20.86 18.06 -20.19
C ILE A 641 -22.01 17.14 -20.59
N ALA A 642 -22.58 17.37 -21.79
CA ALA A 642 -23.55 16.47 -22.42
C ALA A 642 -22.90 15.50 -23.43
N ALA A 643 -23.66 14.48 -23.87
CA ALA A 643 -23.16 13.38 -24.71
C ALA A 643 -22.64 13.83 -26.10
N ASP A 644 -23.24 14.87 -26.65
CA ASP A 644 -22.83 15.50 -27.92
C ASP A 644 -21.56 16.36 -27.79
N GLU A 645 -21.13 16.64 -26.56
CA GLU A 645 -19.97 17.48 -26.25
C GLU A 645 -18.69 16.69 -25.97
N THR A 646 -18.70 15.39 -26.25
CA THR A 646 -17.59 14.46 -26.03
C THR A 646 -16.47 14.56 -27.08
N LYS A 647 -16.66 15.40 -28.10
CA LYS A 647 -15.68 15.68 -29.17
C LYS A 647 -14.85 16.92 -28.84
N ASP A 648 -13.82 17.16 -29.66
CA ASP A 648 -13.02 18.40 -29.65
C ASP A 648 -12.35 18.74 -28.31
N LEU A 649 -12.03 17.72 -27.52
CA LEU A 649 -11.48 17.88 -26.17
C LEU A 649 -10.11 18.59 -26.17
N ASP A 650 -9.36 18.52 -27.27
CA ASP A 650 -8.05 19.16 -27.37
C ASP A 650 -8.13 20.64 -27.85
N LYS A 651 -9.35 21.16 -28.08
CA LYS A 651 -9.54 22.59 -28.42
C LYS A 651 -9.36 23.47 -27.19
N GLU A 652 -8.73 24.62 -27.41
CA GLU A 652 -8.58 25.68 -26.41
C GLU A 652 -9.92 26.33 -26.08
N LEU A 653 -10.20 26.51 -24.78
CA LEU A 653 -11.46 27.09 -24.32
C LEU A 653 -11.46 28.62 -24.34
N THR A 654 -12.64 29.16 -24.57
CA THR A 654 -12.98 30.57 -24.34
C THR A 654 -13.49 30.80 -22.91
N ARG A 655 -13.46 32.06 -22.46
CA ARG A 655 -14.00 32.46 -21.14
C ARG A 655 -15.46 32.06 -20.94
N LEU A 656 -16.29 32.16 -21.98
CA LEU A 656 -17.70 31.78 -21.92
C LEU A 656 -17.90 30.26 -21.81
N GLU A 657 -17.14 29.47 -22.57
CA GLU A 657 -17.20 28.00 -22.47
C GLU A 657 -16.75 27.51 -21.10
N MET A 658 -15.67 28.08 -20.55
CA MET A 658 -15.20 27.74 -19.21
C MET A 658 -16.24 28.11 -18.13
N ALA A 659 -16.89 29.26 -18.24
CA ALA A 659 -17.97 29.66 -17.32
C ALA A 659 -19.09 28.62 -17.30
N ARG A 660 -19.54 28.16 -18.47
CA ARG A 660 -20.58 27.13 -18.55
C ARG A 660 -20.17 25.84 -17.85
N LEU A 661 -18.94 25.36 -18.09
CA LEU A 661 -18.45 24.12 -17.44
C LEU A 661 -18.36 24.27 -15.91
N MET A 662 -17.90 25.40 -15.39
CA MET A 662 -17.85 25.65 -13.94
C MET A 662 -19.25 25.71 -13.32
N ILE A 663 -20.19 26.43 -13.94
CA ILE A 663 -21.57 26.52 -13.46
C ILE A 663 -22.28 25.16 -13.49
N ASN A 664 -22.04 24.34 -14.51
CA ASN A 664 -22.51 22.95 -14.53
C ASN A 664 -21.89 22.13 -13.38
N THR A 665 -20.59 22.31 -13.12
CA THR A 665 -19.89 21.63 -12.01
C THR A 665 -20.47 22.01 -10.63
N LEU A 666 -21.01 23.23 -10.50
CA LEU A 666 -21.69 23.71 -9.29
C LEU A 666 -23.13 23.17 -9.14
N ASP A 667 -23.66 22.46 -10.14
CA ASP A 667 -25.07 22.04 -10.29
C ASP A 667 -26.05 23.24 -10.45
N TYR A 668 -25.58 24.36 -11.03
CA TYR A 668 -26.34 25.60 -11.22
C TYR A 668 -26.81 25.81 -12.66
N ASP A 669 -26.67 24.81 -13.52
CA ASP A 669 -27.06 24.83 -14.93
C ASP A 669 -28.58 24.99 -15.10
N GLY A 670 -29.39 24.41 -14.22
CA GLY A 670 -30.84 24.62 -14.18
C GLY A 670 -31.22 26.08 -14.00
N ALA A 671 -30.55 26.79 -13.08
CA ALA A 671 -30.74 28.22 -12.89
C ALA A 671 -30.27 28.99 -14.13
N ALA A 672 -29.04 28.71 -14.60
CA ALA A 672 -28.42 29.40 -15.73
C ALA A 672 -29.26 29.39 -17.01
N ARG A 673 -30.09 28.36 -17.23
CA ARG A 673 -30.98 28.24 -18.40
C ARG A 673 -32.29 29.02 -18.28
N ILE A 674 -32.61 29.63 -17.14
CA ILE A 674 -33.83 30.43 -16.99
C ILE A 674 -33.71 31.69 -17.86
N ALA A 675 -34.52 31.76 -18.90
CA ALA A 675 -34.51 32.87 -19.84
C ALA A 675 -35.12 34.16 -19.24
N GLY A 676 -34.61 35.31 -19.66
CA GLY A 676 -35.24 36.62 -19.40
C GLY A 676 -34.95 37.26 -18.03
N ILE A 677 -34.27 36.57 -17.11
CA ILE A 677 -33.98 37.10 -15.76
C ILE A 677 -32.56 37.65 -15.58
N TYR A 678 -31.66 37.37 -16.51
CA TYR A 678 -30.23 37.71 -16.40
C TYR A 678 -29.90 39.03 -17.09
N THR A 679 -29.29 39.96 -16.34
CA THR A 679 -28.76 41.22 -16.87
C THR A 679 -27.25 41.28 -16.69
N LEU A 680 -26.52 41.46 -17.79
CA LEU A 680 -25.08 41.68 -17.78
C LEU A 680 -24.80 43.17 -17.95
N LYS A 681 -24.02 43.75 -17.04
CA LYS A 681 -23.61 45.16 -17.07
C LYS A 681 -22.34 45.40 -17.88
N THR A 682 -21.78 44.35 -18.51
CA THR A 682 -20.57 44.47 -19.31
C THR A 682 -20.89 45.08 -20.68
N LYS A 683 -19.94 45.84 -21.22
CA LYS A 683 -20.06 46.59 -22.47
C LYS A 683 -20.25 45.70 -23.70
N ASP A 684 -19.81 44.45 -23.61
CA ASP A 684 -19.85 43.41 -24.64
C ASP A 684 -20.90 42.33 -24.36
N ALA A 685 -21.89 42.62 -23.50
CA ALA A 685 -22.97 41.67 -23.19
C ALA A 685 -23.77 41.21 -24.42
N ASN A 686 -23.77 42.01 -25.50
CA ASN A 686 -24.40 41.68 -26.78
C ASN A 686 -23.65 40.58 -27.57
N LEU A 687 -22.38 40.31 -27.26
CA LEU A 687 -21.60 39.22 -27.86
C LEU A 687 -21.91 37.85 -27.24
N ILE A 688 -22.68 37.81 -26.15
CA ILE A 688 -23.04 36.57 -25.45
C ILE A 688 -24.37 36.05 -25.99
N PRO A 689 -24.41 34.80 -26.53
CA PRO A 689 -25.65 34.15 -26.96
C PRO A 689 -26.71 34.14 -25.85
N GLN A 690 -27.99 34.26 -26.21
CA GLN A 690 -29.08 34.41 -25.24
C GLN A 690 -29.18 33.24 -24.25
N ASP A 691 -28.98 32.02 -24.74
CA ASP A 691 -28.93 30.77 -23.97
C ASP A 691 -27.70 30.66 -23.06
N MET A 692 -26.67 31.47 -23.30
CA MET A 692 -25.43 31.51 -22.53
C MET A 692 -25.34 32.69 -21.55
N LYS A 693 -26.32 33.59 -21.55
CA LYS A 693 -26.33 34.78 -20.69
C LYS A 693 -26.37 34.46 -19.20
N GLY A 694 -27.16 33.46 -18.80
CA GLY A 694 -27.24 33.05 -17.39
C GLY A 694 -25.92 32.48 -16.88
N TYR A 695 -25.21 31.71 -17.71
CA TYR A 695 -23.88 31.19 -17.38
C TYR A 695 -22.85 32.30 -17.16
N ALA A 696 -22.80 33.30 -18.05
CA ALA A 696 -21.91 34.45 -17.88
C ALA A 696 -22.27 35.29 -16.64
N ALA A 697 -23.58 35.52 -16.42
CA ALA A 697 -24.05 36.32 -15.29
C ALA A 697 -23.77 35.65 -13.94
N LEU A 698 -24.03 34.34 -13.82
CA LEU A 698 -23.71 33.58 -12.61
C LEU A 698 -22.20 33.48 -12.39
N SER A 699 -21.40 33.29 -13.45
CA SER A 699 -19.93 33.27 -13.36
C SER A 699 -19.38 34.56 -12.76
N LEU A 700 -19.88 35.72 -13.19
CA LEU A 700 -19.51 37.02 -12.61
C LEU A 700 -20.09 37.20 -11.20
N GLY A 701 -21.37 36.86 -11.00
CA GLY A 701 -22.08 37.07 -9.73
C GLY A 701 -21.53 36.24 -8.57
N LEU A 702 -21.09 35.00 -8.84
CA LEU A 702 -20.42 34.12 -7.88
C LEU A 702 -18.91 34.44 -7.76
N GLY A 703 -18.40 35.38 -8.56
CA GLY A 703 -16.99 35.77 -8.55
C GLY A 703 -16.05 34.71 -9.12
N LEU A 704 -16.53 33.75 -9.91
CA LEU A 704 -15.69 32.73 -10.55
C LEU A 704 -14.70 33.39 -11.53
N GLN A 705 -15.22 34.32 -12.33
CA GLN A 705 -14.46 35.19 -13.22
C GLN A 705 -14.77 36.65 -12.91
N SER A 706 -13.87 37.55 -13.29
CA SER A 706 -14.05 39.00 -13.19
C SER A 706 -14.12 39.64 -14.57
N ASP A 707 -14.80 40.79 -14.67
CA ASP A 707 -14.73 41.61 -15.87
C ASP A 707 -13.37 42.34 -15.95
N ASN A 708 -12.98 42.71 -17.16
CA ASN A 708 -11.78 43.49 -17.42
C ASN A 708 -12.19 44.87 -17.95
N LYS A 709 -12.12 45.90 -17.10
CA LYS A 709 -12.47 47.30 -17.45
C LYS A 709 -13.89 47.43 -18.04
N GLY A 710 -14.84 46.66 -17.52
CA GLY A 710 -16.23 46.64 -17.99
C GLY A 710 -16.51 45.68 -19.14
N PHE A 711 -15.57 44.84 -19.58
CA PHE A 711 -15.76 43.83 -20.63
C PHE A 711 -15.69 42.41 -20.04
N TYR A 712 -16.59 41.53 -20.48
CA TYR A 712 -16.56 40.11 -20.10
C TYR A 712 -15.56 39.30 -20.94
N ALA A 713 -15.38 39.69 -22.21
CA ALA A 713 -14.55 39.06 -23.24
C ALA A 713 -14.94 37.58 -23.53
N PRO A 714 -16.18 37.30 -24.00
CA PRO A 714 -16.70 35.94 -24.08
C PRO A 714 -15.91 34.98 -24.98
N HIS A 715 -15.20 35.49 -25.99
CA HIS A 715 -14.45 34.69 -26.97
C HIS A 715 -12.93 34.65 -26.70
N GLU A 716 -12.45 35.36 -25.68
CA GLU A 716 -11.02 35.36 -25.32
C GLU A 716 -10.62 33.96 -24.82
N LYS A 717 -9.44 33.50 -25.25
CA LYS A 717 -8.89 32.21 -24.82
C LYS A 717 -8.41 32.29 -23.38
N VAL A 718 -8.56 31.17 -22.67
CA VAL A 718 -8.23 31.09 -21.24
C VAL A 718 -6.84 30.51 -21.06
N THR A 719 -5.95 31.22 -20.36
CA THR A 719 -4.67 30.67 -19.91
C THR A 719 -4.87 29.67 -18.78
N ARG A 720 -3.98 28.68 -18.68
CA ARG A 720 -4.03 27.64 -17.63
C ARG A 720 -3.93 28.24 -16.23
N GLY A 721 -3.16 29.32 -16.06
CA GLY A 721 -3.07 30.08 -14.83
C GLY A 721 -4.40 30.73 -14.45
N PHE A 722 -5.07 31.41 -15.39
CA PHE A 722 -6.38 32.00 -15.14
C PHE A 722 -7.44 30.92 -14.81
N ALA A 723 -7.36 29.76 -15.48
CA ALA A 723 -8.24 28.65 -15.18
C ALA A 723 -8.05 28.15 -13.73
N ALA A 724 -6.81 28.00 -13.27
CA ALA A 724 -6.52 27.60 -11.90
C ALA A 724 -7.12 28.57 -10.87
N MET A 725 -6.95 29.88 -11.08
CA MET A 725 -7.54 30.91 -10.22
C MET A 725 -9.07 30.79 -10.16
N SER A 726 -9.70 30.56 -11.32
CA SER A 726 -11.17 30.44 -11.42
C SER A 726 -11.68 29.17 -10.72
N VAL A 727 -10.97 28.04 -10.85
CA VAL A 727 -11.32 26.78 -10.15
C VAL A 727 -11.15 26.94 -8.63
N VAL A 728 -10.11 27.63 -8.14
CA VAL A 728 -9.97 27.93 -6.71
C VAL A 728 -11.14 28.76 -6.19
N ARG A 729 -11.60 29.76 -6.96
CA ARG A 729 -12.77 30.57 -6.59
C ARG A 729 -14.05 29.73 -6.60
N MET A 730 -14.20 28.84 -7.58
CA MET A 730 -15.31 27.88 -7.63
C MET A 730 -15.36 26.98 -6.38
N LEU A 731 -14.22 26.48 -5.93
CA LEU A 731 -14.12 25.66 -4.71
C LEU A 731 -14.49 26.40 -3.41
N LYS A 732 -14.55 27.74 -3.44
CA LYS A 732 -14.95 28.58 -2.30
C LYS A 732 -16.42 28.98 -2.32
N VAL A 733 -17.16 28.63 -3.39
CA VAL A 733 -18.60 28.87 -3.46
C VAL A 733 -19.29 27.96 -2.44
N GLN A 734 -20.05 28.55 -1.53
CA GLN A 734 -20.90 27.82 -0.58
C GLN A 734 -22.21 27.44 -1.26
N LYS A 735 -22.64 26.18 -1.09
CA LYS A 735 -23.96 25.72 -1.53
C LYS A 735 -25.07 26.16 -0.59
#